data_AF-A0A7W0WWV4-F1
#
_entry.id   AF-A0A7W0WWV4-F1
#
_cell.length_a   1.000
_cell.length_b   1.000
_cell.length_c   1.000
_cell.angle_alpha   90.00
_cell.angle_beta   90.00
_cell.angle_gamma   90.00
#
_symmetry.space_group_name_H-M   'P 1'
#
loop_
_entity.id
_entity.type
_entity.pdbx_description
1 polymer ?
#
loop_
_entity_poly.entity_id
_entity_poly.type
_entity_poly.pdbx_seq_one_letter_code
_entity_poly.pdbx_strand_id
1 'polypeptide(L)'
;MILESNLRVVVIGGGNAPDFARVIRTLPVESTLAVIAHCNAGPDAVAAALEKSLMPVEHVVTNVKVTNGRIFVVPSDKHVEVRDRTLVVTPKTSPDNTLDILLRSVADAFAGQTVGVILRGTGSNGSLGIKRIKEVGGITLAEAGATDTEMPHIAIATGMIDLVLPLAEIEVRLTTFGARTESNEDKSSGDGADTLRDILTLVRVRSGHDFASYKRATLFRRISRRMQVCQASSISEYHQYLRDHPGELANLLRDVLISVTNFMRDPDAFATLARDIIPKLFEDKKPNDQIRVWVPGCATGEEVYSLAMLMREHATRLGLRNPLQLFATDIDEEALAEARNARYPESIVVDLGPDRLDRFFQRDNNYFVLNKEVRETVLFSSHNLLRDPPFSRLDLISCRNLLIYLNREAQDRVLNLFHFALRPEAFLFLGASESAESSPIFTSVDQKTRVYQRRNTSVIADGADVFVPAGGWHAPVTNITRTPEQPTTTLGELHFRVVERYAPPSVLVDQDLDILHVSEHAGRFLAVAGGEHSKNLLRLVLPSLRLDLRTAIHAARQPGRLSETRTVRFNENGVTRVVEIRVVANGLAEVGARGILVLFDEKQPSAEPWSEPEPGPSPMEPIVREIEDELRRTRDQLRNTIEQYETSLEELTASNEELQAINEELRSTSEELETQARAPVGERGAHHAQRRAQGEGRGGQPCERRPPELDVLDRHRGLVPGPPPQHQAVHAAGPGPVQRHRVGCRPSARPPHTSARHQGSRRAGT
;
A
#
# COMPACT_ATOMS: atom_id res chain seq x y z
N MET A 1 -6.30 -40.89 -22.55
CA MET A 1 -7.03 -39.76 -21.93
C MET A 1 -6.14 -39.02 -20.92
N ILE A 2 -4.83 -38.89 -21.17
CA ILE A 2 -3.84 -38.30 -20.24
C ILE A 2 -3.14 -37.07 -20.87
N LEU A 3 -3.40 -36.79 -22.16
CA LEU A 3 -2.77 -35.71 -22.94
C LEU A 3 -3.43 -34.32 -22.79
N GLU A 4 -4.56 -34.20 -22.08
CA GLU A 4 -5.28 -32.91 -21.93
C GLU A 4 -4.86 -32.08 -20.69
N SER A 5 -3.95 -32.57 -19.84
CA SER A 5 -3.52 -31.87 -18.61
C SER A 5 -2.40 -30.84 -18.82
N ASN A 6 -1.64 -30.92 -19.92
CA ASN A 6 -0.40 -30.16 -20.13
C ASN A 6 -0.50 -29.02 -21.16
N LEU A 7 -1.70 -28.55 -21.47
CA LEU A 7 -1.94 -27.47 -22.44
C LEU A 7 -1.58 -26.10 -21.85
N ARG A 8 -0.51 -25.46 -22.35
CA ARG A 8 -0.22 -24.04 -22.06
C ARG A 8 -0.85 -23.15 -23.14
N VAL A 9 -1.43 -22.02 -22.76
CA VAL A 9 -2.14 -21.13 -23.70
C VAL A 9 -1.48 -19.75 -23.70
N VAL A 10 -0.95 -19.35 -24.86
CA VAL A 10 -0.33 -18.04 -25.07
C VAL A 10 -1.35 -17.14 -25.76
N VAL A 11 -1.72 -16.02 -25.15
CA VAL A 11 -2.53 -14.98 -25.80
C VAL A 11 -1.61 -13.85 -26.22
N ILE A 12 -1.55 -13.57 -27.53
CA ILE A 12 -0.77 -12.46 -28.09
C ILE A 12 -1.76 -11.38 -28.49
N GLY A 13 -1.63 -10.20 -27.86
CA GLY A 13 -2.46 -9.03 -28.08
C GLY A 13 -1.65 -7.86 -28.65
N GLY A 14 -2.25 -7.16 -29.62
CA GLY A 14 -1.58 -6.07 -30.33
C GLY A 14 -0.60 -6.59 -31.39
N GLY A 15 0.35 -5.73 -31.76
CA GLY A 15 1.33 -5.99 -32.82
C GLY A 15 0.77 -5.79 -34.22
N ASN A 16 1.64 -5.43 -35.17
CA ASN A 16 1.30 -5.47 -36.58
C ASN A 16 1.39 -6.92 -37.09
N ALA A 17 0.74 -7.23 -38.23
CA ALA A 17 0.88 -8.53 -38.89
C ALA A 17 2.35 -9.04 -39.03
N PRO A 18 3.36 -8.22 -39.43
CA PRO A 18 4.75 -8.68 -39.47
C PRO A 18 5.39 -8.96 -38.09
N ASP A 19 5.03 -8.22 -37.05
CA ASP A 19 5.57 -8.43 -35.69
C ASP A 19 5.05 -9.76 -35.14
N PHE A 20 3.76 -10.00 -35.32
CA PHE A 20 3.11 -11.28 -35.01
C PHE A 20 3.71 -12.44 -35.83
N ALA A 21 3.88 -12.27 -37.15
CA ALA A 21 4.49 -13.27 -38.04
C ALA A 21 5.88 -13.71 -37.55
N ARG A 22 6.63 -12.78 -36.97
CA ARG A 22 7.97 -13.02 -36.45
C ARG A 22 7.93 -13.87 -35.17
N VAL A 23 7.07 -13.52 -34.22
CA VAL A 23 6.92 -14.23 -32.93
C VAL A 23 6.51 -15.69 -33.10
N ILE A 24 5.63 -15.98 -34.07
CA ILE A 24 5.10 -17.33 -34.29
C ILE A 24 6.01 -18.24 -35.12
N ARG A 25 6.87 -17.67 -35.98
CA ARG A 25 7.65 -18.44 -36.97
C ARG A 25 8.67 -19.38 -36.34
N THR A 26 9.11 -19.08 -35.13
CA THR A 26 10.09 -19.85 -34.35
C THR A 26 9.47 -20.90 -33.43
N LEU A 27 8.14 -20.99 -33.36
CA LEU A 27 7.46 -21.94 -32.48
C LEU A 27 7.42 -23.35 -33.11
N PRO A 28 7.81 -24.41 -32.38
CA PRO A 28 7.88 -25.77 -32.91
C PRO A 28 6.48 -26.40 -33.07
N VAL A 29 6.33 -27.28 -34.06
CA VAL A 29 5.06 -27.96 -34.38
C VAL A 29 4.60 -28.88 -33.24
N GLU A 30 5.54 -29.60 -32.61
CA GLU A 30 5.28 -30.53 -31.51
C GLU A 30 5.22 -29.81 -30.14
N SER A 31 4.66 -28.61 -30.10
CA SER A 31 4.55 -27.84 -28.87
C SER A 31 3.31 -28.19 -28.05
N THR A 32 3.46 -28.20 -26.72
CA THR A 32 2.34 -28.20 -25.77
C THR A 32 1.56 -26.88 -25.73
N LEU A 33 2.03 -25.86 -26.47
CA LEU A 33 1.40 -24.55 -26.58
C LEU A 33 0.19 -24.56 -27.54
N ALA A 34 -0.87 -23.87 -27.15
CA ALA A 34 -1.82 -23.25 -28.05
C ALA A 34 -1.56 -21.74 -28.07
N VAL A 35 -1.56 -21.11 -29.24
CA VAL A 35 -1.44 -19.66 -29.38
C VAL A 35 -2.78 -19.09 -29.80
N ILE A 36 -3.24 -18.03 -29.14
CA ILE A 36 -4.44 -17.29 -29.50
C ILE A 36 -4.01 -15.87 -29.86
N ALA A 37 -4.27 -15.46 -31.09
CA ALA A 37 -3.78 -14.20 -31.65
C ALA A 37 -4.92 -13.19 -31.82
N HIS A 38 -4.79 -12.04 -31.17
CA HIS A 38 -5.71 -10.91 -31.30
C HIS A 38 -4.97 -9.70 -31.86
N CYS A 39 -4.96 -9.59 -33.19
CA CYS A 39 -4.28 -8.54 -33.93
C CYS A 39 -5.29 -7.54 -34.52
N ASN A 40 -4.93 -6.26 -34.56
CA ASN A 40 -5.76 -5.21 -35.18
C ASN A 40 -5.67 -5.20 -36.73
N ALA A 41 -4.84 -6.06 -37.32
CA ALA A 41 -4.72 -6.22 -38.77
C ALA A 41 -5.89 -7.05 -39.34
N GLY A 42 -6.30 -6.74 -40.57
CA GLY A 42 -7.35 -7.49 -41.28
C GLY A 42 -6.99 -8.96 -41.51
N PRO A 43 -7.98 -9.86 -41.61
CA PRO A 43 -7.75 -11.31 -41.65
C PRO A 43 -6.82 -11.76 -42.77
N ASP A 44 -6.87 -11.09 -43.94
CA ASP A 44 -6.02 -11.41 -45.10
C ASP A 44 -4.54 -11.07 -44.86
N ALA A 45 -4.26 -9.95 -44.20
CA ALA A 45 -2.90 -9.55 -43.87
C ALA A 45 -2.28 -10.47 -42.79
N VAL A 46 -3.12 -10.95 -41.86
CA VAL A 46 -2.73 -11.93 -40.86
C VAL A 46 -2.52 -13.30 -41.51
N ALA A 47 -3.40 -13.74 -42.43
CA ALA A 47 -3.24 -14.98 -43.19
C ALA A 47 -1.95 -15.01 -44.02
N ALA A 48 -1.62 -13.94 -44.75
CA ALA A 48 -0.38 -13.83 -45.53
C ALA A 48 0.90 -13.82 -44.65
N ALA A 49 0.80 -13.30 -43.42
CA ALA A 49 1.85 -13.42 -42.40
C ALA A 49 2.01 -14.86 -41.89
N LEU A 50 0.91 -15.62 -41.84
CA LEU A 50 0.81 -16.97 -41.26
C LEU A 50 1.22 -18.11 -42.20
N GLU A 51 1.25 -17.91 -43.52
CA GLU A 51 1.72 -18.93 -44.49
C GLU A 51 3.14 -19.46 -44.23
N LYS A 52 3.95 -18.73 -43.45
CA LYS A 52 5.33 -19.09 -43.08
C LYS A 52 5.45 -19.70 -41.68
N SER A 53 4.32 -19.96 -41.01
CA SER A 53 4.26 -20.64 -39.72
C SER A 53 4.62 -22.13 -39.86
N LEU A 54 5.30 -22.68 -38.86
CA LEU A 54 5.49 -24.12 -38.72
C LEU A 54 4.25 -24.79 -38.09
N MET A 55 3.56 -24.09 -37.19
CA MET A 55 2.34 -24.58 -36.53
C MET A 55 1.10 -24.35 -37.40
N PRO A 56 0.16 -25.33 -37.47
CA PRO A 56 -1.15 -25.16 -38.08
C PRO A 56 -1.95 -23.97 -37.55
N VAL A 57 -2.69 -23.33 -38.46
CA VAL A 57 -3.39 -22.06 -38.26
C VAL A 57 -4.88 -22.25 -38.48
N GLU A 58 -5.69 -21.80 -37.52
CA GLU A 58 -7.15 -21.94 -37.53
C GLU A 58 -7.80 -20.57 -37.31
N HIS A 59 -8.54 -20.08 -38.31
CA HIS A 59 -9.29 -18.82 -38.20
C HIS A 59 -10.60 -19.06 -37.45
N VAL A 60 -10.80 -18.33 -36.34
CA VAL A 60 -11.92 -18.57 -35.42
C VAL A 60 -13.19 -17.88 -35.94
N VAL A 61 -13.89 -18.56 -36.86
CA VAL A 61 -15.15 -18.08 -37.46
C VAL A 61 -16.38 -18.58 -36.68
N THR A 62 -16.27 -19.77 -36.09
CA THR A 62 -17.30 -20.47 -35.29
C THR A 62 -16.71 -20.87 -33.94
N ASN A 63 -17.51 -21.56 -33.10
CA ASN A 63 -17.01 -22.03 -31.81
C ASN A 63 -15.98 -23.17 -31.99
N VAL A 64 -14.78 -23.03 -31.44
CA VAL A 64 -13.64 -23.94 -31.65
C VAL A 64 -13.00 -24.33 -30.32
N LYS A 65 -12.76 -25.62 -30.09
CA LYS A 65 -12.06 -26.11 -28.88
C LYS A 65 -10.56 -25.80 -28.99
N VAL A 66 -9.98 -25.21 -27.96
CA VAL A 66 -8.54 -24.92 -27.90
C VAL A 66 -7.76 -26.22 -27.74
N THR A 67 -6.80 -26.46 -28.63
CA THR A 67 -5.91 -27.64 -28.64
C THR A 67 -4.46 -27.23 -28.78
N ASN A 68 -3.54 -28.03 -28.24
CA ASN A 68 -2.09 -27.84 -28.43
C ASN A 68 -1.67 -27.92 -29.90
N GLY A 69 -0.47 -27.41 -30.20
CA GLY A 69 0.12 -27.47 -31.54
C GLY A 69 -0.57 -26.57 -32.58
N ARG A 70 -1.41 -25.59 -32.16
CA ARG A 70 -2.18 -24.74 -33.08
C ARG A 70 -2.15 -23.25 -32.73
N ILE A 71 -2.33 -22.43 -33.76
CA ILE A 71 -2.51 -20.98 -33.68
C ILE A 71 -3.96 -20.64 -34.04
N PHE A 72 -4.71 -20.05 -33.12
CA PHE A 72 -6.09 -19.60 -33.28
C PHE A 72 -6.12 -18.10 -33.54
N VAL A 73 -6.53 -17.69 -34.74
CA VAL A 73 -6.62 -16.26 -35.11
C VAL A 73 -8.02 -15.74 -34.79
N VAL A 74 -8.08 -14.77 -33.88
CA VAL A 74 -9.32 -14.18 -33.37
C VAL A 74 -9.71 -12.96 -34.21
N PRO A 75 -10.96 -12.87 -34.72
CA PRO A 75 -11.45 -11.67 -35.40
C PRO A 75 -11.50 -10.44 -34.48
N SER A 76 -11.07 -9.27 -34.98
CA SER A 76 -11.08 -7.99 -34.26
C SER A 76 -12.45 -7.26 -34.31
N ASP A 77 -13.33 -7.65 -35.24
CA ASP A 77 -14.69 -7.12 -35.40
C ASP A 77 -15.72 -7.79 -34.47
N LYS A 78 -15.34 -8.85 -33.72
CA LYS A 78 -16.23 -9.65 -32.87
C LYS A 78 -15.71 -9.76 -31.44
N HIS A 79 -16.60 -10.08 -30.50
CA HIS A 79 -16.17 -10.51 -29.18
C HIS A 79 -15.85 -12.01 -29.22
N VAL A 80 -14.72 -12.40 -28.62
CA VAL A 80 -14.35 -13.80 -28.44
C VAL A 80 -13.91 -14.01 -27.00
N GLU A 81 -14.50 -15.03 -26.39
CA GLU A 81 -14.26 -15.44 -25.01
C GLU A 81 -14.01 -16.95 -24.97
N VAL A 82 -13.28 -17.44 -23.97
CA VAL A 82 -13.19 -18.88 -23.72
C VAL A 82 -14.23 -19.32 -22.68
N ARG A 83 -15.08 -20.28 -23.05
CA ARG A 83 -15.98 -21.02 -22.15
C ARG A 83 -15.71 -22.50 -22.30
N ASP A 84 -15.51 -23.23 -21.20
CA ASP A 84 -15.24 -24.68 -21.20
C ASP A 84 -14.14 -25.09 -22.19
N ARG A 85 -13.03 -24.34 -22.22
CA ARG A 85 -11.88 -24.49 -23.15
C ARG A 85 -12.25 -24.37 -24.64
N THR A 86 -13.40 -23.80 -24.95
CA THR A 86 -13.90 -23.51 -26.29
C THR A 86 -13.93 -22.01 -26.51
N LEU A 87 -13.31 -21.52 -27.59
CA LEU A 87 -13.46 -20.16 -28.06
C LEU A 87 -14.88 -19.98 -28.58
N VAL A 88 -15.64 -19.08 -27.96
CA VAL A 88 -17.02 -18.73 -28.32
C VAL A 88 -17.02 -17.35 -28.96
N VAL A 89 -17.59 -17.26 -30.16
CA VAL A 89 -17.62 -16.01 -30.93
C VAL A 89 -19.00 -15.37 -30.81
N THR A 90 -19.06 -14.11 -30.37
CA THR A 90 -20.30 -13.33 -30.20
C THR A 90 -20.23 -12.00 -30.95
N PRO A 91 -21.37 -11.47 -31.43
CA PRO A 91 -21.40 -10.18 -32.11
C PRO A 91 -21.00 -9.04 -31.17
N LYS A 92 -20.28 -8.06 -31.71
CA LYS A 92 -19.76 -6.91 -30.95
C LYS A 92 -20.88 -5.93 -30.58
N THR A 93 -21.03 -5.63 -29.30
CA THR A 93 -22.08 -4.75 -28.76
C THR A 93 -21.55 -3.49 -28.08
N SER A 94 -20.25 -3.44 -27.77
CA SER A 94 -19.59 -2.37 -27.01
C SER A 94 -18.16 -2.09 -27.53
N PRO A 95 -17.48 -1.02 -27.06
CA PRO A 95 -16.16 -0.59 -27.56
C PRO A 95 -14.99 -1.59 -27.41
N ASP A 96 -13.83 -1.25 -27.98
CA ASP A 96 -12.60 -2.06 -28.15
C ASP A 96 -11.92 -2.55 -26.85
N ASN A 97 -12.59 -3.42 -26.10
CA ASN A 97 -12.04 -4.15 -24.95
C ASN A 97 -12.00 -5.67 -25.20
N THR A 98 -11.91 -6.06 -26.47
CA THR A 98 -11.89 -7.45 -26.96
C THR A 98 -10.72 -8.27 -26.42
N LEU A 99 -9.54 -7.66 -26.28
CA LEU A 99 -8.35 -8.32 -25.75
C LEU A 99 -8.47 -8.51 -24.24
N ASP A 100 -8.97 -7.53 -23.49
CA ASP A 100 -9.21 -7.66 -22.05
C ASP A 100 -10.20 -8.81 -21.74
N ILE A 101 -11.29 -8.93 -22.50
CA ILE A 101 -12.27 -10.04 -22.36
C ILE A 101 -11.61 -11.39 -22.69
N LEU A 102 -10.83 -11.45 -23.77
CA LEU A 102 -10.13 -12.68 -24.17
C LEU A 102 -9.10 -13.11 -23.12
N LEU A 103 -8.24 -12.20 -22.66
CA LEU A 103 -7.24 -12.46 -21.63
C LEU A 103 -7.89 -12.91 -20.30
N ARG A 104 -8.98 -12.26 -19.87
CA ARG A 104 -9.76 -12.65 -18.68
C ARG A 104 -10.31 -14.07 -18.81
N SER A 105 -11.03 -14.37 -19.90
CA SER A 105 -11.67 -15.68 -20.10
C SER A 105 -10.67 -16.83 -20.32
N VAL A 106 -9.53 -16.58 -20.98
CA VAL A 106 -8.43 -17.55 -21.08
C VAL A 106 -7.81 -17.79 -19.69
N ALA A 107 -7.56 -16.74 -18.91
CA ALA A 107 -7.06 -16.86 -17.54
C ALA A 107 -8.01 -17.68 -16.65
N ASP A 108 -9.32 -17.50 -16.78
CA ASP A 108 -10.32 -18.28 -16.05
C ASP A 108 -10.36 -19.76 -16.47
N ALA A 109 -10.18 -20.05 -17.76
CA ALA A 109 -10.24 -21.42 -18.30
C ALA A 109 -8.95 -22.25 -18.15
N PHE A 110 -7.77 -21.60 -18.12
CA PHE A 110 -6.45 -22.26 -18.11
C PHE A 110 -5.58 -21.88 -16.90
N ALA A 111 -6.01 -20.93 -16.07
CA ALA A 111 -5.34 -20.52 -14.84
C ALA A 111 -3.83 -20.26 -15.03
N GLY A 112 -2.99 -20.87 -14.20
CA GLY A 112 -1.53 -20.73 -14.23
C GLY A 112 -0.83 -21.29 -15.48
N GLN A 113 -1.55 -21.93 -16.41
CA GLN A 113 -1.01 -22.36 -17.71
C GLN A 113 -1.11 -21.26 -18.79
N THR A 114 -1.68 -20.10 -18.45
CA THR A 114 -1.83 -18.94 -19.34
C THR A 114 -0.54 -18.13 -19.44
N VAL A 115 -0.23 -17.61 -20.64
CA VAL A 115 0.80 -16.59 -20.87
C VAL A 115 0.18 -15.44 -21.66
N GLY A 116 0.17 -14.23 -21.10
CA GLY A 116 -0.27 -13.02 -21.81
C GLY A 116 0.92 -12.27 -22.40
N VAL A 117 0.84 -11.88 -23.67
CA VAL A 117 1.89 -11.12 -24.37
C VAL A 117 1.26 -9.85 -24.97
N ILE A 118 1.75 -8.68 -24.57
CA ILE A 118 1.37 -7.39 -25.16
C ILE A 118 2.48 -6.90 -26.08
N LEU A 119 2.14 -6.79 -27.36
CA LEU A 119 2.99 -6.21 -28.39
C LEU A 119 2.57 -4.76 -28.68
N ARG A 120 3.38 -4.06 -29.48
CA ARG A 120 3.15 -2.70 -29.96
C ARG A 120 1.70 -2.43 -30.39
N GLY A 121 1.05 -1.43 -29.81
CA GLY A 121 -0.36 -1.11 -30.10
C GLY A 121 -0.82 0.22 -29.50
N THR A 122 -2.04 0.63 -29.85
CA THR A 122 -2.70 1.88 -29.41
C THR A 122 -3.79 1.61 -28.36
N GLY A 123 -4.00 2.54 -27.43
CA GLY A 123 -5.01 2.41 -26.36
C GLY A 123 -4.63 1.46 -25.22
N SER A 124 -5.54 1.29 -24.25
CA SER A 124 -5.31 0.55 -23.00
C SER A 124 -5.77 -0.92 -23.00
N ASN A 125 -6.34 -1.40 -24.11
CA ASN A 125 -6.92 -2.75 -24.25
C ASN A 125 -5.84 -3.81 -23.97
N GLY A 126 -6.06 -4.65 -22.96
CA GLY A 126 -5.13 -5.70 -22.49
C GLY A 126 -4.61 -5.48 -21.06
N SER A 127 -4.57 -4.22 -20.58
CA SER A 127 -4.08 -3.86 -19.23
C SER A 127 -4.85 -4.54 -18.09
N LEU A 128 -6.16 -4.73 -18.28
CA LEU A 128 -7.09 -5.27 -17.28
C LEU A 128 -7.16 -6.82 -17.34
N GLY A 129 -6.87 -7.39 -18.51
CA GLY A 129 -6.69 -8.81 -18.73
C GLY A 129 -5.37 -9.34 -18.15
N ILE A 130 -4.29 -8.59 -18.25
CA ILE A 130 -2.99 -8.90 -17.62
C ILE A 130 -3.13 -9.02 -16.10
N LYS A 131 -3.85 -8.08 -15.45
CA LYS A 131 -4.21 -8.15 -14.02
C LYS A 131 -4.78 -9.56 -13.70
N ARG A 132 -5.79 -10.03 -14.45
CA ARG A 132 -6.42 -11.34 -14.23
C ARG A 132 -5.47 -12.53 -14.49
N ILE A 133 -4.64 -12.48 -15.52
CA ILE A 133 -3.63 -13.52 -15.82
C ILE A 133 -2.65 -13.67 -14.64
N LYS A 134 -2.15 -12.55 -14.09
CA LYS A 134 -1.27 -12.53 -12.92
C LYS A 134 -1.95 -13.11 -11.66
N GLU A 135 -3.23 -12.77 -11.45
CA GLU A 135 -4.03 -13.29 -10.35
C GLU A 135 -4.10 -14.83 -10.36
N VAL A 136 -4.49 -15.44 -11.48
CA VAL A 136 -4.57 -16.91 -11.62
C VAL A 136 -3.20 -17.58 -11.66
N GLY A 137 -2.13 -16.81 -11.87
CA GLY A 137 -0.74 -17.25 -11.80
C GLY A 137 -0.04 -17.44 -13.13
N GLY A 138 -0.67 -17.07 -14.25
CA GLY A 138 -0.09 -17.12 -15.60
C GLY A 138 0.88 -15.98 -15.90
N ILE A 139 1.89 -16.22 -16.74
CA ILE A 139 3.01 -15.29 -16.97
C ILE A 139 2.59 -14.13 -17.88
N THR A 140 3.18 -12.95 -17.69
CA THR A 140 2.87 -11.74 -18.47
C THR A 140 4.14 -11.12 -19.07
N LEU A 141 4.11 -10.85 -20.39
CA LEU A 141 5.22 -10.31 -21.18
C LEU A 141 4.79 -9.01 -21.88
N ALA A 142 5.70 -8.05 -22.04
CA ALA A 142 5.50 -6.87 -22.88
C ALA A 142 6.72 -6.56 -23.77
N GLU A 143 6.48 -5.98 -24.95
CA GLU A 143 7.53 -5.53 -25.87
C GLU A 143 8.34 -4.35 -25.31
N ALA A 144 9.67 -4.50 -25.25
CA ALA A 144 10.61 -3.45 -24.89
C ALA A 144 10.93 -2.51 -26.07
N GLY A 145 11.28 -1.25 -25.78
CA GLY A 145 11.63 -0.26 -26.81
C GLY A 145 10.45 0.30 -27.60
N ALA A 146 9.23 0.09 -27.09
CA ALA A 146 7.99 0.56 -27.69
C ALA A 146 7.58 1.97 -27.19
N THR A 147 8.57 2.87 -26.99
CA THR A 147 8.41 4.20 -26.37
C THR A 147 7.39 5.12 -27.02
N ASP A 148 7.15 4.95 -28.32
CA ASP A 148 6.17 5.74 -29.08
C ASP A 148 4.76 5.10 -29.10
N THR A 149 4.51 4.04 -28.32
CA THR A 149 3.23 3.32 -28.35
C THR A 149 2.62 3.07 -26.97
N GLU A 150 1.32 3.34 -26.90
CA GLU A 150 0.57 3.44 -25.65
C GLU A 150 0.34 2.09 -24.99
N MET A 151 0.01 1.04 -25.75
CA MET A 151 -0.48 -0.21 -25.18
C MET A 151 0.57 -0.95 -24.32
N PRO A 152 1.83 -1.17 -24.77
CA PRO A 152 2.86 -1.76 -23.92
C PRO A 152 3.19 -0.85 -22.72
N HIS A 153 3.24 0.47 -22.92
CA HIS A 153 3.56 1.42 -21.85
C HIS A 153 2.50 1.42 -20.74
N ILE A 154 1.21 1.46 -21.09
CA ILE A 154 0.09 1.35 -20.13
C ILE A 154 0.11 -0.01 -19.44
N ALA A 155 0.36 -1.10 -20.16
CA ALA A 155 0.47 -2.44 -19.58
C ALA A 155 1.63 -2.53 -18.56
N ILE A 156 2.82 -2.01 -18.87
CA ILE A 156 3.98 -1.96 -17.97
C ILE A 156 3.68 -1.09 -16.75
N ALA A 157 3.02 0.06 -16.94
CA ALA A 157 2.65 0.98 -15.87
C ALA A 157 1.66 0.39 -14.84
N THR A 158 0.99 -0.74 -15.13
CA THR A 158 0.20 -1.48 -14.13
C THR A 158 1.05 -2.21 -13.08
N GLY A 159 2.37 -2.35 -13.28
CA GLY A 159 3.22 -3.20 -12.44
C GLY A 159 2.99 -4.72 -12.61
N MET A 160 2.05 -5.13 -13.47
CA MET A 160 1.63 -6.53 -13.60
C MET A 160 2.41 -7.32 -14.66
N ILE A 161 3.27 -6.68 -15.46
CA ILE A 161 4.15 -7.34 -16.42
C ILE A 161 5.34 -7.99 -15.69
N ASP A 162 5.58 -9.29 -15.91
CA ASP A 162 6.69 -10.00 -15.29
C ASP A 162 8.02 -9.78 -16.01
N LEU A 163 8.01 -9.64 -17.34
CA LEU A 163 9.19 -9.42 -18.19
C LEU A 163 8.90 -8.42 -19.32
N VAL A 164 9.76 -7.40 -19.44
CA VAL A 164 9.76 -6.43 -20.54
C VAL A 164 10.94 -6.76 -21.45
N LEU A 165 10.67 -7.23 -22.67
CA LEU A 165 11.67 -7.89 -23.53
C LEU A 165 11.60 -7.39 -24.98
N PRO A 166 12.74 -7.24 -25.68
CA PRO A 166 12.75 -7.06 -27.13
C PRO A 166 12.01 -8.21 -27.83
N LEU A 167 11.41 -7.95 -29.00
CA LEU A 167 10.63 -8.94 -29.74
C LEU A 167 11.38 -10.27 -29.99
N ALA A 168 12.69 -10.18 -30.27
CA ALA A 168 13.59 -11.32 -30.44
C ALA A 168 13.75 -12.20 -29.19
N GLU A 169 13.65 -11.63 -28.00
CA GLU A 169 13.74 -12.36 -26.74
C GLU A 169 12.38 -12.96 -26.34
N ILE A 170 11.26 -12.29 -26.70
CA ILE A 170 9.91 -12.85 -26.55
C ILE A 170 9.81 -14.18 -27.33
N GLU A 171 10.29 -14.23 -28.58
CA GLU A 171 10.41 -15.46 -29.39
C GLU A 171 11.08 -16.61 -28.60
N VAL A 172 12.27 -16.36 -28.04
CA VAL A 172 13.06 -17.35 -27.29
C VAL A 172 12.36 -17.78 -25.99
N ARG A 173 11.73 -16.85 -25.26
CA ARG A 173 11.01 -17.18 -24.02
C ARG A 173 9.78 -18.05 -24.30
N LEU A 174 9.01 -17.77 -25.36
CA LEU A 174 7.86 -18.60 -25.73
C LEU A 174 8.27 -20.04 -26.09
N THR A 175 9.32 -20.22 -26.90
CA THR A 175 9.85 -21.56 -27.21
C THR A 175 10.32 -22.29 -25.93
N THR A 176 10.94 -21.57 -24.99
CA THR A 176 11.33 -22.12 -23.68
C THR A 176 10.11 -22.57 -22.86
N PHE A 177 8.99 -21.84 -22.91
CA PHE A 177 7.74 -22.22 -22.24
C PHE A 177 7.05 -23.41 -22.92
N GLY A 178 7.26 -23.66 -24.21
CA GLY A 178 6.76 -24.87 -24.88
C GLY A 178 7.56 -26.12 -24.52
N ALA A 179 8.88 -26.00 -24.36
CA ALA A 179 9.77 -27.12 -24.03
C ALA A 179 9.68 -27.57 -22.55
N ARG A 180 9.53 -26.63 -21.61
CA ARG A 180 9.51 -26.90 -20.15
C ARG A 180 8.15 -27.37 -19.62
N THR A 181 7.54 -28.36 -20.26
CA THR A 181 6.24 -28.94 -19.81
C THR A 181 6.37 -30.39 -19.32
N GLU A 182 7.52 -31.04 -19.52
CA GLU A 182 7.85 -32.30 -18.83
C GLU A 182 8.69 -32.03 -17.57
N SER A 183 8.44 -32.80 -16.50
CA SER A 183 9.11 -32.77 -15.19
C SER A 183 8.96 -31.49 -14.34
N ASN A 184 7.86 -31.37 -13.59
CA ASN A 184 7.91 -30.79 -12.24
C ASN A 184 6.76 -31.20 -11.28
N GLU A 185 5.94 -32.19 -11.63
CA GLU A 185 5.21 -32.96 -10.62
C GLU A 185 6.15 -34.05 -10.05
N ASP A 186 6.17 -34.17 -8.73
CA ASP A 186 6.85 -35.21 -7.93
C ASP A 186 8.37 -35.40 -8.08
N LYS A 187 9.12 -34.37 -7.70
CA LYS A 187 10.40 -34.53 -6.96
C LYS A 187 10.41 -33.74 -5.65
N SER A 188 9.39 -33.94 -4.82
CA SER A 188 9.35 -33.47 -3.43
C SER A 188 10.23 -34.34 -2.51
N SER A 189 11.54 -34.34 -2.79
CA SER A 189 12.55 -34.68 -1.78
C SER A 189 12.38 -33.74 -0.57
N GLY A 190 12.67 -34.21 0.65
CA GLY A 190 12.50 -33.41 1.87
C GLY A 190 13.18 -32.03 1.84
N ASP A 191 14.31 -31.93 1.11
CA ASP A 191 15.06 -30.72 0.79
C ASP A 191 14.21 -29.54 0.28
N GLY A 192 13.16 -29.81 -0.51
CA GLY A 192 12.29 -28.76 -1.04
C GLY A 192 11.40 -28.09 0.01
N ALA A 193 11.08 -28.79 1.12
CA ALA A 193 10.29 -28.24 2.21
C ALA A 193 11.13 -27.35 3.15
N ASP A 194 12.40 -27.69 3.34
CA ASP A 194 13.34 -26.89 4.12
C ASP A 194 13.83 -25.66 3.34
N THR A 195 14.14 -25.82 2.05
CA THR A 195 14.42 -24.67 1.16
C THR A 195 13.25 -23.68 1.13
N LEU A 196 12.00 -24.16 1.16
CA LEU A 196 10.82 -23.28 1.25
C LEU A 196 10.79 -22.50 2.59
N ARG A 197 11.15 -23.13 3.71
CA ARG A 197 11.26 -22.45 5.02
C ARG A 197 12.33 -21.38 5.01
N ASP A 198 13.47 -21.64 4.38
CA ASP A 198 14.56 -20.66 4.23
C ASP A 198 14.13 -19.45 3.41
N ILE A 199 13.46 -19.66 2.27
CA ILE A 199 12.89 -18.57 1.45
C ILE A 199 11.91 -17.73 2.28
N LEU A 200 10.99 -18.37 3.02
CA LEU A 200 10.02 -17.65 3.86
C LEU A 200 10.69 -16.90 5.02
N THR A 201 11.79 -17.43 5.56
CA THR A 201 12.59 -16.77 6.59
C THR A 201 13.32 -15.55 6.02
N LEU A 202 13.94 -15.66 4.84
CA LEU A 202 14.56 -14.56 4.12
C LEU A 202 13.56 -13.44 3.81
N VAL A 203 12.37 -13.80 3.34
CA VAL A 203 11.24 -12.89 3.11
C VAL A 203 10.85 -12.17 4.40
N ARG A 204 10.65 -12.89 5.51
CA ARG A 204 10.28 -12.31 6.80
C ARG A 204 11.33 -11.37 7.37
N VAL A 205 12.61 -11.75 7.31
CA VAL A 205 13.73 -10.95 7.85
C VAL A 205 13.89 -9.64 7.08
N ARG A 206 13.76 -9.65 5.75
CA ARG A 206 13.97 -8.45 4.91
C ARG A 206 12.73 -7.57 4.72
N SER A 207 11.52 -8.11 4.90
CA SER A 207 10.27 -7.36 4.65
C SER A 207 9.37 -7.15 5.88
N GLY A 208 9.63 -7.82 6.99
CA GLY A 208 8.75 -7.83 8.17
C GLY A 208 7.46 -8.64 8.03
N HIS A 209 7.12 -9.12 6.83
CA HIS A 209 5.90 -9.89 6.57
C HIS A 209 6.05 -11.36 6.96
N ASP A 210 5.12 -11.86 7.78
CA ASP A 210 5.08 -13.26 8.21
C ASP A 210 4.01 -14.05 7.45
N PHE A 211 4.46 -14.90 6.54
CA PHE A 211 3.60 -15.77 5.73
C PHE A 211 3.37 -17.16 6.35
N ALA A 212 3.76 -17.40 7.61
CA ALA A 212 3.54 -18.69 8.28
C ALA A 212 2.05 -19.11 8.36
N SER A 213 1.13 -18.13 8.37
CA SER A 213 -0.32 -18.37 8.34
C SER A 213 -0.91 -18.60 6.94
N TYR A 214 -0.12 -18.54 5.87
CA TYR A 214 -0.59 -18.76 4.50
C TYR A 214 -0.58 -20.25 4.12
N LYS A 215 -1.47 -20.65 3.20
CA LYS A 215 -1.51 -22.00 2.64
C LYS A 215 -0.23 -22.29 1.83
N ARG A 216 0.51 -23.35 2.21
CA ARG A 216 1.74 -23.78 1.52
C ARG A 216 1.56 -23.95 0.01
N ALA A 217 0.45 -24.52 -0.45
CA ALA A 217 0.15 -24.69 -1.87
C ALA A 217 0.06 -23.35 -2.64
N THR A 218 -0.47 -22.29 -2.00
CA THR A 218 -0.51 -20.94 -2.58
C THR A 218 0.89 -20.36 -2.70
N LEU A 219 1.69 -20.43 -1.63
CA LEU A 219 3.08 -19.95 -1.61
C LEU A 219 3.93 -20.68 -2.65
N PHE A 220 3.83 -22.02 -2.71
CA PHE A 220 4.53 -22.83 -3.69
C PHE A 220 4.16 -22.44 -5.12
N ARG A 221 2.86 -22.29 -5.44
CA ARG A 221 2.41 -21.82 -6.77
C ARG A 221 3.01 -20.47 -7.16
N ARG A 222 3.15 -19.51 -6.24
CA ARG A 222 3.79 -18.21 -6.51
C ARG A 222 5.30 -18.33 -6.70
N ILE A 223 5.97 -19.16 -5.90
CA ILE A 223 7.40 -19.45 -6.06
C ILE A 223 7.66 -20.17 -7.40
N SER A 224 6.88 -21.20 -7.75
CA SER A 224 7.00 -21.91 -9.04
C SER A 224 6.75 -21.00 -10.25
N ARG A 225 5.88 -19.99 -10.13
CA ARG A 225 5.72 -18.93 -11.12
C ARG A 225 6.99 -18.08 -11.24
N ARG A 226 7.53 -17.56 -10.12
CA ARG A 226 8.79 -16.79 -10.15
C ARG A 226 9.97 -17.60 -10.69
N MET A 227 10.04 -18.90 -10.39
CA MET A 227 11.00 -19.83 -10.99
C MET A 227 10.90 -19.84 -12.53
N GLN A 228 9.69 -19.89 -13.11
CA GLN A 228 9.50 -19.84 -14.56
C GLN A 228 9.89 -18.47 -15.17
N VAL A 229 9.66 -17.38 -14.44
CA VAL A 229 10.08 -16.01 -14.83
C VAL A 229 11.61 -15.87 -14.82
N CYS A 230 12.28 -16.39 -13.79
CA CYS A 230 13.74 -16.35 -13.63
C CYS A 230 14.47 -17.51 -14.33
N GLN A 231 13.73 -18.40 -15.01
CA GLN A 231 14.20 -19.65 -15.61
C GLN A 231 14.84 -20.68 -14.64
N ALA A 232 14.73 -20.52 -13.33
CA ALA A 232 15.13 -21.53 -12.37
C ALA A 232 14.34 -22.85 -12.56
N SER A 233 15.04 -23.97 -12.51
CA SER A 233 14.50 -25.32 -12.72
C SER A 233 14.11 -25.99 -11.40
N SER A 234 14.72 -25.58 -10.28
CA SER A 234 14.44 -26.07 -8.93
C SER A 234 14.23 -24.95 -7.90
N ILE A 235 13.60 -25.27 -6.77
CA ILE A 235 13.41 -24.30 -5.68
C ILE A 235 14.76 -23.89 -5.03
N SER A 236 15.73 -24.80 -4.98
CA SER A 236 17.08 -24.56 -4.44
C SER A 236 17.90 -23.63 -5.34
N GLU A 237 17.79 -23.78 -6.66
CA GLU A 237 18.34 -22.84 -7.65
C GLU A 237 17.69 -21.45 -7.54
N TYR A 238 16.38 -21.38 -7.30
CA TYR A 238 15.69 -20.11 -7.08
C TYR A 238 16.04 -19.45 -5.73
N HIS A 239 16.27 -20.24 -4.67
CA HIS A 239 16.78 -19.74 -3.39
C HIS A 239 18.18 -19.14 -3.56
N GLN A 240 19.05 -19.75 -4.37
CA GLN A 240 20.34 -19.17 -4.72
C GLN A 240 20.17 -17.88 -5.55
N TYR A 241 19.31 -17.90 -6.57
CA TYR A 241 19.00 -16.73 -7.39
C TYR A 241 18.51 -15.53 -6.57
N LEU A 242 17.66 -15.74 -5.55
CA LEU A 242 17.20 -14.73 -4.58
C LEU A 242 18.32 -14.11 -3.73
N ARG A 243 19.43 -14.83 -3.52
CA ARG A 243 20.61 -14.31 -2.81
C ARG A 243 21.47 -13.46 -3.73
N ASP A 244 21.65 -13.92 -4.97
CA ASP A 244 22.49 -13.27 -5.98
C ASP A 244 21.81 -12.01 -6.59
N HIS A 245 20.48 -11.98 -6.64
CA HIS A 245 19.69 -10.89 -7.24
C HIS A 245 18.79 -10.22 -6.18
N PRO A 246 19.26 -9.16 -5.48
CA PRO A 246 18.52 -8.56 -4.37
C PRO A 246 17.15 -8.00 -4.76
N GLY A 247 16.97 -7.56 -6.02
CA GLY A 247 15.69 -7.09 -6.54
C GLY A 247 14.62 -8.19 -6.72
N GLU A 248 15.01 -9.46 -6.88
CA GLU A 248 14.04 -10.54 -7.09
C GLU A 248 13.20 -10.82 -5.83
N LEU A 249 13.72 -10.50 -4.64
CA LEU A 249 12.94 -10.63 -3.41
C LEU A 249 11.73 -9.68 -3.38
N ALA A 250 11.87 -8.46 -3.91
CA ALA A 250 10.76 -7.52 -4.05
C ALA A 250 9.73 -8.01 -5.08
N ASN A 251 10.17 -8.69 -6.15
CA ASN A 251 9.26 -9.31 -7.12
C ASN A 251 8.51 -10.51 -6.51
N LEU A 252 9.20 -11.35 -5.72
CA LEU A 252 8.57 -12.45 -4.99
C LEU A 252 7.52 -11.94 -3.99
N LEU A 253 7.84 -10.88 -3.24
CA LEU A 253 6.90 -10.24 -2.32
C LEU A 253 5.63 -9.79 -3.04
N ARG A 254 5.75 -9.04 -4.14
CA ARG A 254 4.60 -8.57 -4.94
C ARG A 254 3.76 -9.72 -5.50
N ASP A 255 4.40 -10.78 -5.98
CA ASP A 255 3.70 -11.99 -6.46
C ASP A 255 3.04 -12.81 -5.33
N VAL A 256 3.52 -12.72 -4.08
CA VAL A 256 2.92 -13.36 -2.90
C VAL A 256 1.78 -12.53 -2.30
N LEU A 257 1.85 -11.19 -2.36
CA LEU A 257 0.82 -10.28 -1.85
C LEU A 257 -0.44 -10.22 -2.74
N ILE A 258 -0.29 -10.39 -4.06
CA ILE A 258 -1.39 -10.57 -5.03
C ILE A 258 -2.41 -9.42 -4.96
N SER A 259 -1.94 -8.20 -5.13
CA SER A 259 -2.74 -6.96 -5.11
C SER A 259 -3.56 -6.75 -6.39
N VAL A 260 -4.25 -7.81 -6.86
CA VAL A 260 -5.10 -7.76 -8.05
C VAL A 260 -6.57 -7.66 -7.66
N THR A 261 -7.18 -6.54 -8.05
CA THR A 261 -8.62 -6.30 -7.93
C THR A 261 -9.13 -5.55 -9.17
N ASN A 262 -10.45 -5.38 -9.25
CA ASN A 262 -11.14 -4.66 -10.32
C ASN A 262 -12.48 -4.10 -9.82
N PHE A 263 -13.05 -3.12 -10.51
CA PHE A 263 -14.30 -2.50 -10.09
C PHE A 263 -15.47 -3.50 -10.16
N MET A 264 -16.40 -3.41 -9.21
CA MET A 264 -17.62 -4.25 -9.13
C MET A 264 -17.35 -5.77 -9.26
N ARG A 265 -16.19 -6.23 -8.76
CA ARG A 265 -15.73 -7.62 -8.85
C ARG A 265 -16.80 -8.63 -8.40
N ASP A 266 -17.14 -9.57 -9.28
CA ASP A 266 -18.36 -10.39 -9.22
C ASP A 266 -19.64 -9.53 -9.31
N PRO A 267 -20.04 -9.06 -10.50
CA PRO A 267 -21.12 -8.08 -10.68
C PRO A 267 -22.47 -8.51 -10.09
N ASP A 268 -22.81 -9.80 -10.17
CA ASP A 268 -23.99 -10.40 -9.52
C ASP A 268 -24.03 -10.14 -8.00
N ALA A 269 -22.87 -10.22 -7.34
CA ALA A 269 -22.75 -10.04 -5.90
C ALA A 269 -22.90 -8.56 -5.52
N PHE A 270 -22.25 -7.66 -6.26
CA PHE A 270 -22.44 -6.21 -6.08
C PHE A 270 -23.86 -5.74 -6.41
N ALA A 271 -24.53 -6.35 -7.39
CA ALA A 271 -25.93 -6.06 -7.74
C ALA A 271 -26.88 -6.47 -6.61
N THR A 272 -26.71 -7.64 -6.01
CA THR A 272 -27.45 -8.05 -4.80
C THR A 272 -27.12 -7.15 -3.61
N LEU A 273 -25.84 -6.83 -3.37
CA LEU A 273 -25.44 -5.93 -2.29
C LEU A 273 -26.13 -4.56 -2.41
N ALA A 274 -26.16 -3.99 -3.62
CA ALA A 274 -26.80 -2.71 -3.91
C ALA A 274 -28.34 -2.72 -3.77
N ARG A 275 -28.97 -3.88 -3.99
CA ARG A 275 -30.43 -4.06 -3.92
C ARG A 275 -30.92 -4.40 -2.52
N ASP A 276 -30.22 -5.28 -1.80
CA ASP A 276 -30.77 -5.96 -0.60
C ASP A 276 -30.06 -5.60 0.71
N ILE A 277 -28.83 -5.08 0.64
CA ILE A 277 -27.97 -4.83 1.82
C ILE A 277 -27.70 -3.34 1.99
N ILE A 278 -27.30 -2.63 0.93
CA ILE A 278 -27.06 -1.19 1.00
C ILE A 278 -28.29 -0.42 1.52
N PRO A 279 -29.55 -0.68 1.12
CA PRO A 279 -30.70 -0.01 1.71
C PRO A 279 -30.83 -0.19 3.23
N LYS A 280 -30.60 -1.42 3.72
CA LYS A 280 -30.65 -1.75 5.16
C LYS A 280 -29.60 -1.00 5.99
N LEU A 281 -28.49 -0.59 5.38
CA LEU A 281 -27.49 0.27 6.05
C LEU A 281 -28.02 1.69 6.34
N PHE A 282 -29.11 2.12 5.67
CA PHE A 282 -29.73 3.44 5.84
C PHE A 282 -31.09 3.40 6.58
N GLU A 283 -31.79 2.26 6.63
CA GLU A 283 -33.17 2.14 7.16
C GLU A 283 -33.34 2.73 8.59
N ASP A 284 -32.42 2.45 9.51
CA ASP A 284 -32.46 2.95 10.89
C ASP A 284 -31.66 4.26 11.13
N LYS A 285 -31.07 4.85 10.08
CA LYS A 285 -30.15 5.99 10.20
C LYS A 285 -30.89 7.32 10.13
N LYS A 286 -30.71 8.16 11.14
CA LYS A 286 -31.18 9.56 11.11
C LYS A 286 -30.30 10.37 10.15
N PRO A 287 -30.80 11.52 9.64
CA PRO A 287 -29.93 12.49 8.99
C PRO A 287 -28.74 12.81 9.91
N ASN A 288 -27.53 12.77 9.35
CA ASN A 288 -26.24 12.96 10.03
C ASN A 288 -25.66 11.76 10.81
N ASP A 289 -26.36 10.61 10.92
CA ASP A 289 -25.74 9.39 11.48
C ASP A 289 -24.66 8.84 10.54
N GLN A 290 -23.47 8.55 11.07
CA GLN A 290 -22.36 8.01 10.29
C GLN A 290 -22.57 6.52 9.97
N ILE A 291 -22.33 6.15 8.70
CA ILE A 291 -22.23 4.76 8.26
C ILE A 291 -20.75 4.42 8.09
N ARG A 292 -20.30 3.34 8.74
CA ARG A 292 -18.89 2.94 8.82
C ARG A 292 -18.68 1.59 8.16
N VAL A 293 -17.86 1.55 7.12
CA VAL A 293 -17.53 0.34 6.35
C VAL A 293 -16.03 0.07 6.44
N TRP A 294 -15.61 -1.20 6.49
CA TRP A 294 -14.19 -1.57 6.41
C TRP A 294 -13.94 -2.57 5.27
N VAL A 295 -12.91 -2.30 4.48
CA VAL A 295 -12.41 -3.14 3.39
C VAL A 295 -10.96 -3.53 3.69
N PRO A 296 -10.72 -4.62 4.44
CA PRO A 296 -9.39 -5.23 4.56
C PRO A 296 -8.99 -5.99 3.28
N GLY A 297 -7.73 -5.84 2.86
CA GLY A 297 -7.24 -6.35 1.58
C GLY A 297 -7.71 -5.50 0.41
N CYS A 298 -7.70 -4.16 0.55
CA CYS A 298 -8.28 -3.27 -0.45
C CYS A 298 -7.47 -3.15 -1.77
N ALA A 299 -6.23 -3.64 -1.80
CA ALA A 299 -5.30 -3.54 -2.91
C ALA A 299 -5.30 -2.12 -3.52
N THR A 300 -5.42 -2.00 -4.85
CA THR A 300 -5.39 -0.74 -5.62
C THR A 300 -6.69 0.10 -5.51
N GLY A 301 -7.61 -0.25 -4.60
CA GLY A 301 -8.73 0.58 -4.18
C GLY A 301 -10.06 0.38 -4.93
N GLU A 302 -10.09 -0.39 -6.02
CA GLU A 302 -11.29 -0.56 -6.85
C GLU A 302 -12.52 -1.07 -6.06
N GLU A 303 -12.34 -1.96 -5.07
CA GLU A 303 -13.45 -2.46 -4.24
C GLU A 303 -14.03 -1.39 -3.31
N VAL A 304 -13.19 -0.66 -2.57
CA VAL A 304 -13.69 0.36 -1.63
C VAL A 304 -14.36 1.52 -2.37
N TYR A 305 -13.85 1.89 -3.55
CA TYR A 305 -14.50 2.87 -4.40
C TYR A 305 -15.78 2.36 -5.05
N SER A 306 -15.88 1.06 -5.38
CA SER A 306 -17.14 0.43 -5.81
C SER A 306 -18.22 0.57 -4.73
N LEU A 307 -17.88 0.26 -3.47
CA LEU A 307 -18.78 0.43 -2.33
C LEU A 307 -19.16 1.91 -2.10
N ALA A 308 -18.18 2.82 -2.12
CA ALA A 308 -18.41 4.25 -1.94
C ALA A 308 -19.37 4.82 -3.01
N MET A 309 -19.20 4.43 -4.28
CA MET A 309 -20.10 4.82 -5.37
C MET A 309 -21.52 4.31 -5.15
N LEU A 310 -21.72 3.02 -4.85
CA LEU A 310 -23.05 2.45 -4.62
C LEU A 310 -23.77 3.07 -3.41
N MET A 311 -23.05 3.30 -2.31
CA MET A 311 -23.59 3.96 -1.13
C MET A 311 -23.94 5.42 -1.41
N ARG A 312 -23.14 6.14 -2.22
CA ARG A 312 -23.44 7.51 -2.65
C ARG A 312 -24.65 7.55 -3.61
N GLU A 313 -24.76 6.60 -4.54
CA GLU A 313 -25.93 6.42 -5.41
C GLU A 313 -27.21 6.28 -4.58
N HIS A 314 -27.19 5.41 -3.56
CA HIS A 314 -28.32 5.17 -2.68
C HIS A 314 -28.65 6.40 -1.81
N ALA A 315 -27.65 6.99 -1.14
CA ALA A 315 -27.84 8.19 -0.31
C ALA A 315 -28.44 9.37 -1.12
N THR A 316 -27.97 9.57 -2.35
CA THR A 316 -28.50 10.60 -3.26
C THR A 316 -29.98 10.36 -3.56
N ARG A 317 -30.38 9.11 -3.81
CA ARG A 317 -31.78 8.73 -4.10
C ARG A 317 -32.73 9.03 -2.94
N LEU A 318 -32.26 8.88 -1.70
CA LEU A 318 -33.04 9.21 -0.49
C LEU A 318 -32.96 10.68 -0.09
N GLY A 319 -32.18 11.52 -0.79
CA GLY A 319 -31.91 12.91 -0.38
C GLY A 319 -31.08 13.03 0.91
N LEU A 320 -30.46 11.92 1.35
CA LEU A 320 -29.72 11.84 2.60
C LEU A 320 -28.26 12.30 2.43
N ARG A 321 -27.77 13.06 3.40
CA ARG A 321 -26.37 13.51 3.51
C ARG A 321 -25.65 12.87 4.70
N ASN A 322 -25.91 11.59 4.96
CA ASN A 322 -25.25 10.84 6.00
C ASN A 322 -23.72 10.80 5.77
N PRO A 323 -22.90 11.06 6.80
CA PRO A 323 -21.45 10.89 6.70
C PRO A 323 -21.12 9.44 6.37
N LEU A 324 -20.45 9.23 5.24
CA LEU A 324 -19.90 7.93 4.85
C LEU A 324 -18.43 7.90 5.23
N GLN A 325 -18.02 6.91 6.03
CA GLN A 325 -16.63 6.66 6.37
C GLN A 325 -16.28 5.23 6.00
N LEU A 326 -15.46 5.08 4.97
CA LEU A 326 -14.91 3.80 4.56
C LEU A 326 -13.46 3.73 5.05
N PHE A 327 -13.12 2.67 5.76
CA PHE A 327 -11.75 2.30 6.09
C PHE A 327 -11.28 1.34 5.01
N ALA A 328 -10.16 1.64 4.36
CA ALA A 328 -9.53 0.77 3.37
C ALA A 328 -8.14 0.42 3.89
N THR A 329 -7.83 -0.86 3.99
CA THR A 329 -6.54 -1.27 4.53
C THR A 329 -5.92 -2.43 3.81
N ASP A 330 -4.59 -2.39 3.69
CA ASP A 330 -3.78 -3.43 3.10
C ASP A 330 -2.43 -3.53 3.82
N ILE A 331 -1.64 -4.54 3.50
CA ILE A 331 -0.21 -4.63 3.88
C ILE A 331 0.71 -4.18 2.74
N ASP A 332 0.21 -4.11 1.50
CA ASP A 332 0.95 -3.59 0.34
C ASP A 332 0.85 -2.06 0.25
N GLU A 333 1.93 -1.36 0.63
CA GLU A 333 2.03 0.10 0.51
C GLU A 333 2.13 0.61 -0.94
N GLU A 334 2.62 -0.20 -1.90
CA GLU A 334 2.61 0.18 -3.32
C GLU A 334 1.16 0.23 -3.82
N ALA A 335 0.37 -0.79 -3.49
CA ALA A 335 -1.07 -0.84 -3.81
C ALA A 335 -1.87 0.26 -3.11
N LEU A 336 -1.59 0.55 -1.82
CA LEU A 336 -2.21 1.67 -1.10
C LEU A 336 -1.83 3.04 -1.70
N ALA A 337 -0.62 3.20 -2.24
CA ALA A 337 -0.24 4.42 -2.94
C ALA A 337 -1.01 4.61 -4.26
N GLU A 338 -1.19 3.54 -5.06
CA GLU A 338 -2.05 3.56 -6.26
C GLU A 338 -3.51 3.88 -5.88
N ALA A 339 -4.03 3.25 -4.82
CA ALA A 339 -5.39 3.49 -4.32
C ALA A 339 -5.61 4.95 -3.87
N ARG A 340 -4.63 5.55 -3.18
CA ARG A 340 -4.67 6.98 -2.79
C ARG A 340 -4.62 7.92 -4.00
N ASN A 341 -3.86 7.57 -5.04
CA ASN A 341 -3.80 8.31 -6.30
C ASN A 341 -5.14 8.23 -7.07
N ALA A 342 -5.82 7.08 -7.01
CA ALA A 342 -7.15 6.85 -7.58
C ALA A 342 -7.27 7.23 -9.07
N ARG A 343 -6.22 6.88 -9.83
CA ARG A 343 -6.06 7.11 -11.27
C ARG A 343 -5.96 5.77 -11.97
N TYR A 344 -6.96 5.46 -12.79
CA TYR A 344 -7.17 4.14 -13.38
C TYR A 344 -7.18 4.22 -14.91
N PRO A 345 -6.77 3.18 -15.66
CA PRO A 345 -6.74 3.19 -17.13
C PRO A 345 -8.16 3.24 -17.73
N GLU A 346 -8.30 3.70 -18.97
CA GLU A 346 -9.60 3.78 -19.68
C GLU A 346 -10.37 2.44 -19.75
N SER A 347 -9.66 1.30 -19.67
CA SER A 347 -10.25 -0.06 -19.67
C SER A 347 -11.26 -0.33 -18.53
N ILE A 348 -11.28 0.46 -17.45
CA ILE A 348 -12.29 0.30 -16.37
C ILE A 348 -13.74 0.54 -16.82
N VAL A 349 -13.96 1.09 -18.02
CA VAL A 349 -15.29 1.21 -18.66
C VAL A 349 -16.02 -0.13 -18.77
N VAL A 350 -15.29 -1.24 -18.91
CA VAL A 350 -15.84 -2.61 -18.94
C VAL A 350 -16.57 -2.95 -17.63
N ASP A 351 -16.02 -2.50 -16.50
CA ASP A 351 -16.44 -2.92 -15.17
C ASP A 351 -17.47 -1.96 -14.53
N LEU A 352 -17.46 -0.68 -14.92
CA LEU A 352 -18.34 0.35 -14.36
C LEU A 352 -19.50 0.79 -15.28
N GLY A 353 -19.33 0.70 -16.59
CA GLY A 353 -20.23 1.30 -17.58
C GLY A 353 -20.10 2.84 -17.68
N PRO A 354 -20.64 3.46 -18.75
CA PRO A 354 -20.46 4.89 -19.02
C PRO A 354 -21.11 5.79 -17.96
N ASP A 355 -22.34 5.50 -17.54
CA ASP A 355 -23.12 6.34 -16.61
C ASP A 355 -22.40 6.61 -15.27
N ARG A 356 -21.61 5.63 -14.80
CA ARG A 356 -20.81 5.77 -13.57
C ARG A 356 -19.51 6.51 -13.79
N LEU A 357 -18.87 6.34 -14.94
CA LEU A 357 -17.67 7.09 -15.30
C LEU A 357 -17.98 8.59 -15.40
N ASP A 358 -18.99 8.97 -16.18
CA ASP A 358 -19.39 10.36 -16.37
C ASP A 358 -19.80 11.05 -15.06
N ARG A 359 -20.32 10.27 -14.09
CA ARG A 359 -20.75 10.78 -12.79
C ARG A 359 -19.62 10.87 -11.75
N PHE A 360 -18.73 9.89 -11.69
CA PHE A 360 -17.78 9.73 -10.58
C PHE A 360 -16.32 9.97 -10.95
N PHE A 361 -15.98 10.10 -12.24
CA PHE A 361 -14.61 10.27 -12.69
C PHE A 361 -14.45 11.50 -13.58
N GLN A 362 -13.20 11.95 -13.73
CA GLN A 362 -12.78 12.93 -14.72
C GLN A 362 -11.76 12.26 -15.65
N ARG A 363 -11.91 12.47 -16.96
CA ARG A 363 -10.97 11.95 -17.96
C ARG A 363 -9.69 12.80 -17.97
N ASP A 364 -8.55 12.14 -17.81
CA ASP A 364 -7.20 12.67 -17.92
C ASP A 364 -6.42 11.82 -18.93
N ASN A 365 -6.43 12.26 -20.19
CA ASN A 365 -5.80 11.55 -21.31
C ASN A 365 -6.32 10.10 -21.42
N ASN A 366 -5.45 9.11 -21.18
CA ASN A 366 -5.73 7.66 -21.24
C ASN A 366 -6.12 7.08 -19.86
N TYR A 367 -6.37 7.93 -18.87
CA TYR A 367 -6.75 7.58 -17.51
C TYR A 367 -8.04 8.28 -17.08
N PHE A 368 -8.70 7.70 -16.08
CA PHE A 368 -9.79 8.28 -15.31
C PHE A 368 -9.33 8.54 -13.87
N VAL A 369 -9.52 9.77 -13.39
CA VAL A 369 -9.22 10.17 -12.01
C VAL A 369 -10.53 10.27 -11.23
N LEU A 370 -10.61 9.62 -10.07
CA LEU A 370 -11.83 9.60 -9.27
C LEU A 370 -12.14 10.98 -8.64
N ASN A 371 -13.41 11.38 -8.67
CA ASN A 371 -13.89 12.64 -8.12
C ASN A 371 -13.56 12.76 -6.62
N LYS A 372 -13.10 13.95 -6.22
CA LYS A 372 -12.63 14.24 -4.86
C LYS A 372 -13.68 13.91 -3.78
N GLU A 373 -14.96 14.16 -4.07
CA GLU A 373 -16.10 13.87 -3.18
C GLU A 373 -16.28 12.38 -2.83
N VAL A 374 -15.75 11.46 -3.65
CA VAL A 374 -15.73 10.02 -3.34
C VAL A 374 -14.46 9.70 -2.56
N ARG A 375 -13.31 10.21 -3.00
CA ARG A 375 -12.01 10.01 -2.35
C ARG A 375 -12.00 10.42 -0.89
N GLU A 376 -12.58 11.57 -0.55
CA GLU A 376 -12.63 12.07 0.83
C GLU A 376 -13.50 11.24 1.80
N THR A 377 -14.25 10.24 1.31
CA THR A 377 -14.96 9.28 2.19
C THR A 377 -14.10 8.09 2.62
N VAL A 378 -12.93 7.89 2.00
CA VAL A 378 -12.10 6.71 2.18
C VAL A 378 -10.81 7.05 2.93
N LEU A 379 -10.54 6.34 4.02
CA LEU A 379 -9.30 6.43 4.78
C LEU A 379 -8.43 5.20 4.49
N PHE A 380 -7.28 5.41 3.84
CA PHE A 380 -6.31 4.36 3.50
C PHE A 380 -5.20 4.25 4.55
N SER A 381 -5.11 3.11 5.24
CA SER A 381 -4.06 2.81 6.22
C SER A 381 -3.41 1.47 5.94
N SER A 382 -2.10 1.36 6.22
CA SER A 382 -1.47 0.06 6.38
C SER A 382 -2.08 -0.66 7.59
N HIS A 383 -2.39 -1.96 7.45
CA HIS A 383 -2.95 -2.80 8.52
C HIS A 383 -2.72 -4.29 8.23
N ASN A 384 -2.07 -4.99 9.16
CA ASN A 384 -1.95 -6.43 9.13
C ASN A 384 -3.12 -7.07 9.91
N LEU A 385 -4.08 -7.63 9.17
CA LEU A 385 -5.30 -8.26 9.71
C LEU A 385 -5.06 -9.39 10.73
N LEU A 386 -3.86 -9.98 10.80
CA LEU A 386 -3.49 -11.03 11.75
C LEU A 386 -2.75 -10.52 13.00
N ARG A 387 -2.38 -9.24 13.06
CA ARG A 387 -1.57 -8.65 14.14
C ARG A 387 -2.16 -7.38 14.73
N ASP A 388 -2.78 -6.55 13.90
CA ASP A 388 -3.20 -5.20 14.26
C ASP A 388 -4.66 -5.17 14.73
N PRO A 389 -5.01 -4.32 15.70
CA PRO A 389 -6.36 -4.27 16.26
C PRO A 389 -7.40 -3.81 15.22
N PRO A 390 -8.63 -4.34 15.25
CA PRO A 390 -9.68 -3.97 14.29
C PRO A 390 -10.29 -2.58 14.56
N PHE A 391 -10.86 -1.97 13.52
CA PHE A 391 -11.80 -0.87 13.69
C PHE A 391 -13.10 -1.38 14.34
N SER A 392 -13.58 -0.71 15.38
CA SER A 392 -14.80 -1.12 16.11
C SER A 392 -16.05 -0.39 15.62
N ARG A 393 -17.24 -0.93 15.92
CA ARG A 393 -18.57 -0.34 15.63
C ARG A 393 -18.82 -0.09 14.13
N LEU A 394 -18.51 -1.09 13.30
CA LEU A 394 -18.75 -1.08 11.84
C LEU A 394 -20.17 -1.55 11.48
N ASP A 395 -20.72 -1.02 10.38
CA ASP A 395 -22.03 -1.39 9.82
C ASP A 395 -21.91 -2.42 8.66
N LEU A 396 -20.75 -2.47 8.00
CA LEU A 396 -20.41 -3.46 6.96
C LEU A 396 -18.89 -3.75 6.98
N ILE A 397 -18.50 -5.01 6.80
CA ILE A 397 -17.14 -5.41 6.41
C ILE A 397 -17.21 -6.08 5.04
N SER A 398 -16.31 -5.70 4.13
CA SER A 398 -16.09 -6.38 2.85
C SER A 398 -14.68 -6.97 2.85
N CYS A 399 -14.57 -8.28 3.03
CA CYS A 399 -13.28 -8.99 3.06
C CYS A 399 -13.32 -10.07 1.97
N ARG A 400 -12.89 -9.70 0.77
CA ARG A 400 -13.10 -10.52 -0.44
C ARG A 400 -11.77 -10.94 -1.03
N ASN A 401 -11.68 -12.22 -1.37
CA ASN A 401 -10.53 -12.85 -2.02
C ASN A 401 -9.21 -12.74 -1.21
N LEU A 402 -9.30 -12.55 0.10
CA LEU A 402 -8.17 -12.50 1.04
C LEU A 402 -8.07 -13.78 1.89
N LEU A 403 -9.21 -14.29 2.39
CA LEU A 403 -9.27 -15.48 3.22
C LEU A 403 -8.83 -16.74 2.46
N ILE A 404 -8.98 -16.77 1.13
CA ILE A 404 -8.50 -17.87 0.28
C ILE A 404 -7.02 -18.20 0.48
N TYR A 405 -6.18 -17.22 0.83
CA TYR A 405 -4.73 -17.42 1.02
C TYR A 405 -4.37 -17.97 2.41
N LEU A 406 -5.21 -17.71 3.41
CA LEU A 406 -4.97 -18.06 4.81
C LEU A 406 -5.27 -19.53 5.11
N ASN A 407 -4.53 -20.11 6.06
CA ASN A 407 -4.83 -21.42 6.65
C ASN A 407 -6.09 -21.35 7.52
N ARG A 408 -6.62 -22.52 7.95
CA ARG A 408 -7.91 -22.58 8.65
C ARG A 408 -7.91 -21.82 9.98
N GLU A 409 -6.87 -22.00 10.79
CA GLU A 409 -6.70 -21.32 12.09
C GLU A 409 -6.69 -19.79 11.93
N ALA A 410 -5.99 -19.28 10.92
CA ALA A 410 -5.94 -17.86 10.62
C ALA A 410 -7.28 -17.33 10.10
N GLN A 411 -8.01 -18.09 9.25
CA GLN A 411 -9.38 -17.75 8.86
C GLN A 411 -10.30 -17.62 10.08
N ASP A 412 -10.26 -18.57 11.02
CA ASP A 412 -11.09 -18.56 12.22
C ASP A 412 -10.75 -17.38 13.15
N ARG A 413 -9.46 -17.04 13.33
CA ARG A 413 -9.03 -15.82 14.05
C ARG A 413 -9.59 -14.55 13.40
N VAL A 414 -9.53 -14.45 12.07
CA VAL A 414 -10.04 -13.29 11.33
C VAL A 414 -11.56 -13.15 11.43
N LEU A 415 -12.31 -14.26 11.36
CA LEU A 415 -13.77 -14.24 11.53
C LEU A 415 -14.18 -13.77 12.93
N ASN A 416 -13.46 -14.20 13.99
CA ASN A 416 -13.69 -13.72 15.35
C ASN A 416 -13.39 -12.22 15.48
N LEU A 417 -12.29 -11.75 14.87
CA LEU A 417 -11.94 -10.32 14.81
C LEU A 417 -13.02 -9.49 14.08
N PHE A 418 -13.59 -10.00 12.99
CA PHE A 418 -14.73 -9.36 12.31
C PHE A 418 -16.01 -9.33 13.15
N HIS A 419 -16.30 -10.39 13.92
CA HIS A 419 -17.44 -10.40 14.84
C HIS A 419 -17.28 -9.39 15.98
N PHE A 420 -16.06 -9.15 16.46
CA PHE A 420 -15.80 -8.08 17.43
C PHE A 420 -15.92 -6.67 16.81
N ALA A 421 -15.49 -6.51 15.56
CA ALA A 421 -15.51 -5.24 14.83
C ALA A 421 -16.92 -4.76 14.44
N LEU A 422 -17.80 -5.69 14.04
CA LEU A 422 -19.16 -5.44 13.56
C LEU A 422 -20.14 -5.10 14.69
N ARG A 423 -21.08 -4.19 14.39
CA ARG A 423 -22.27 -3.94 15.23
C ARG A 423 -23.19 -5.17 15.25
N PRO A 424 -24.04 -5.33 16.29
CA PRO A 424 -25.19 -6.23 16.24
C PRO A 424 -25.97 -6.10 14.93
N GLU A 425 -26.39 -7.24 14.35
CA GLU A 425 -27.14 -7.30 13.08
C GLU A 425 -26.44 -6.73 11.83
N ALA A 426 -25.18 -6.28 11.94
CA ALA A 426 -24.39 -5.77 10.81
C ALA A 426 -23.88 -6.88 9.86
N PHE A 427 -23.45 -6.48 8.67
CA PHE A 427 -23.17 -7.39 7.56
C PHE A 427 -21.67 -7.66 7.33
N LEU A 428 -21.36 -8.86 6.88
CA LEU A 428 -20.05 -9.30 6.39
C LEU A 428 -20.22 -9.80 4.95
N PHE A 429 -19.46 -9.24 4.01
CA PHE A 429 -19.45 -9.61 2.60
C PHE A 429 -18.12 -10.26 2.24
N LEU A 430 -18.15 -11.47 1.67
CA LEU A 430 -16.98 -12.27 1.31
C LEU A 430 -16.89 -12.52 -0.21
N GLY A 431 -15.76 -13.04 -0.68
CA GLY A 431 -15.58 -13.49 -2.06
C GLY A 431 -16.28 -14.82 -2.34
N ALA A 432 -16.60 -15.12 -3.60
CA ALA A 432 -17.39 -16.30 -3.98
C ALA A 432 -16.83 -17.65 -3.48
N SER A 433 -15.49 -17.78 -3.41
CA SER A 433 -14.76 -18.96 -2.95
C SER A 433 -14.53 -19.02 -1.43
N GLU A 434 -15.13 -18.11 -0.68
CA GLU A 434 -14.93 -17.94 0.77
C GLU A 434 -16.26 -18.20 1.50
N SER A 435 -16.21 -18.71 2.72
CA SER A 435 -17.41 -19.02 3.50
C SER A 435 -17.17 -18.85 5.00
N ALA A 436 -18.12 -18.19 5.67
CA ALA A 436 -18.21 -18.12 7.12
C ALA A 436 -19.20 -19.16 7.71
N GLU A 437 -19.81 -20.03 6.90
CA GLU A 437 -20.88 -20.97 7.33
C GLU A 437 -20.45 -21.92 8.45
N SER A 438 -19.19 -22.33 8.44
CA SER A 438 -18.57 -23.16 9.48
C SER A 438 -18.44 -22.45 10.85
N SER A 439 -18.72 -21.15 10.93
CA SER A 439 -18.52 -20.33 12.12
C SER A 439 -19.87 -20.03 12.78
N PRO A 440 -20.09 -20.39 14.07
CA PRO A 440 -21.39 -20.28 14.72
C PRO A 440 -21.88 -18.82 14.92
N ILE A 441 -20.96 -17.86 14.80
CA ILE A 441 -21.11 -16.42 15.01
C ILE A 441 -21.70 -15.64 13.83
N PHE A 442 -21.92 -16.27 12.68
CA PHE A 442 -22.53 -15.65 11.50
C PHE A 442 -23.74 -16.45 10.97
N THR A 443 -24.75 -15.74 10.44
CA THR A 443 -25.84 -16.33 9.64
C THR A 443 -25.61 -15.97 8.18
N SER A 444 -25.82 -16.88 7.22
CA SER A 444 -25.86 -16.50 5.81
C SER A 444 -27.19 -15.79 5.49
N VAL A 445 -27.12 -14.62 4.87
CA VAL A 445 -28.27 -13.87 4.35
C VAL A 445 -28.53 -14.25 2.89
N ASP A 446 -27.46 -14.35 2.11
CA ASP A 446 -27.46 -14.91 0.76
C ASP A 446 -26.21 -15.79 0.57
N GLN A 447 -26.45 -17.08 0.37
CA GLN A 447 -25.41 -18.08 0.11
C GLN A 447 -24.77 -17.93 -1.27
N LYS A 448 -25.54 -17.50 -2.29
CA LYS A 448 -25.04 -17.32 -3.67
C LYS A 448 -24.02 -16.17 -3.72
N THR A 449 -24.30 -15.08 -3.01
CA THR A 449 -23.46 -13.87 -3.02
C THR A 449 -22.55 -13.74 -1.79
N ARG A 450 -22.49 -14.77 -0.94
CA ARG A 450 -21.60 -14.83 0.25
C ARG A 450 -21.74 -13.63 1.18
N VAL A 451 -22.99 -13.20 1.39
CA VAL A 451 -23.34 -12.18 2.38
C VAL A 451 -23.81 -12.86 3.67
N TYR A 452 -23.21 -12.42 4.77
CA TYR A 452 -23.46 -12.92 6.12
C TYR A 452 -23.90 -11.78 7.04
N GLN A 453 -24.60 -12.12 8.11
CA GLN A 453 -25.03 -11.21 9.17
C GLN A 453 -24.46 -11.67 10.50
N ARG A 454 -23.97 -10.73 11.31
CA ARG A 454 -23.42 -10.99 12.64
C ARG A 454 -24.51 -11.48 13.58
N ARG A 455 -24.33 -12.67 14.17
CA ARG A 455 -25.23 -13.17 15.22
C ARG A 455 -24.92 -12.52 16.57
N ASN A 456 -25.97 -12.21 17.31
CA ASN A 456 -25.90 -11.87 18.74
C ASN A 456 -25.72 -13.13 19.63
N THR A 457 -24.72 -13.94 19.31
CA THR A 457 -24.28 -15.07 20.13
C THR A 457 -23.11 -14.63 21.02
N SER A 458 -23.29 -14.72 22.33
CA SER A 458 -22.20 -14.66 23.32
C SER A 458 -21.41 -15.97 23.28
N VAL A 459 -20.65 -16.19 22.21
CA VAL A 459 -19.68 -17.29 22.16
C VAL A 459 -18.52 -16.89 23.07
N ILE A 460 -18.52 -17.44 24.28
CA ILE A 460 -17.30 -17.56 25.07
C ILE A 460 -16.40 -18.51 24.28
N ALA A 461 -15.40 -17.96 23.61
CA ALA A 461 -14.36 -18.76 22.99
C ALA A 461 -13.40 -19.22 24.09
N ASP A 462 -13.62 -20.44 24.60
CA ASP A 462 -12.65 -21.10 25.47
C ASP A 462 -11.28 -21.13 24.79
N GLY A 463 -10.27 -20.54 25.44
CA GLY A 463 -8.87 -20.70 25.05
C GLY A 463 -8.39 -19.91 23.83
N ALA A 464 -9.10 -18.88 23.37
CA ALA A 464 -8.53 -17.92 22.41
C ALA A 464 -7.76 -16.81 23.14
N ASP A 465 -6.43 -16.80 23.03
CA ASP A 465 -5.58 -15.67 23.46
C ASP A 465 -5.87 -14.43 22.60
N VAL A 466 -6.93 -13.70 22.96
CA VAL A 466 -7.22 -12.37 22.42
C VAL A 466 -6.26 -11.40 23.08
N PHE A 467 -5.11 -11.18 22.45
CA PHE A 467 -4.17 -10.15 22.87
C PHE A 467 -4.80 -8.77 22.65
N VAL A 468 -5.44 -8.23 23.69
CA VAL A 468 -5.92 -6.85 23.73
C VAL A 468 -4.74 -5.96 24.17
N PRO A 469 -4.12 -5.17 23.27
CA PRO A 469 -3.23 -4.12 23.71
C PRO A 469 -4.06 -3.07 24.48
N ALA A 470 -3.69 -2.80 25.73
CA ALA A 470 -4.35 -1.81 26.56
C ALA A 470 -4.16 -0.39 25.97
N GLY A 471 -5.15 0.07 25.20
CA GLY A 471 -5.13 1.35 24.50
C GLY A 471 -6.53 1.73 24.02
N GLY A 472 -7.33 2.30 24.93
CA GLY A 472 -8.77 2.47 24.70
C GLY A 472 -9.15 3.62 23.78
N TRP A 473 -10.24 3.41 23.02
CA TRP A 473 -11.10 4.48 22.49
C TRP A 473 -12.55 4.18 22.87
N HIS A 474 -13.07 4.91 23.85
CA HIS A 474 -14.48 4.85 24.24
C HIS A 474 -15.12 6.22 24.15
N ALA A 475 -15.85 6.47 23.06
CA ALA A 475 -16.84 7.53 23.00
C ALA A 475 -18.05 7.16 23.89
N PRO A 476 -18.57 8.10 24.70
CA PRO A 476 -19.61 7.82 25.68
C PRO A 476 -20.92 7.43 25.00
N VAL A 477 -21.60 6.41 25.55
CA VAL A 477 -22.96 6.05 25.15
C VAL A 477 -23.85 6.19 26.38
N THR A 478 -24.94 6.93 26.22
CA THR A 478 -25.92 7.22 27.27
C THR A 478 -26.66 5.98 27.75
N ASN A 479 -26.99 5.96 29.04
CA ASN A 479 -27.63 4.86 29.75
C ASN A 479 -28.85 4.26 29.04
N ILE A 480 -28.89 2.92 28.94
CA ILE A 480 -30.14 2.15 28.96
C ILE A 480 -30.06 1.15 30.10
N THR A 481 -30.99 1.28 31.04
CA THR A 481 -31.06 0.48 32.26
C THR A 481 -31.37 -0.99 31.93
N ARG A 482 -30.45 -1.91 32.24
CA ARG A 482 -30.75 -3.34 32.36
C ARG A 482 -30.15 -3.88 33.66
N THR A 483 -30.92 -4.73 34.33
CA THR A 483 -30.58 -5.36 35.62
C THR A 483 -29.33 -6.23 35.51
N PRO A 484 -28.46 -6.25 36.55
CA PRO A 484 -27.25 -7.06 36.53
C PRO A 484 -27.53 -8.51 36.91
N GLU A 485 -27.44 -9.43 35.95
CA GLU A 485 -27.07 -10.82 36.26
C GLU A 485 -25.54 -10.91 36.40
N GLN A 486 -25.10 -11.57 37.48
CA GLN A 486 -23.71 -11.52 37.92
C GLN A 486 -22.82 -12.45 37.08
N PRO A 487 -21.71 -11.96 36.50
CA PRO A 487 -20.63 -12.86 36.11
C PRO A 487 -20.00 -13.45 37.37
N THR A 488 -19.62 -14.73 37.32
CA THR A 488 -18.89 -15.44 38.38
C THR A 488 -17.49 -14.85 38.55
N THR A 489 -17.44 -13.71 39.22
CA THR A 489 -16.23 -12.94 39.46
C THR A 489 -15.49 -13.62 40.62
N THR A 490 -14.21 -13.95 40.42
CA THR A 490 -13.42 -14.57 41.49
C THR A 490 -13.35 -13.62 42.69
N LEU A 491 -13.28 -14.17 43.91
CA LEU A 491 -13.24 -13.35 45.13
C LEU A 491 -12.09 -12.33 45.14
N GLY A 492 -10.95 -12.68 44.52
CA GLY A 492 -9.82 -11.77 44.33
C GLY A 492 -10.13 -10.60 43.38
N GLU A 493 -10.83 -10.85 42.28
CA GLU A 493 -11.19 -9.78 41.33
C GLU A 493 -12.34 -8.90 41.85
N LEU A 494 -13.29 -9.46 42.61
CA LEU A 494 -14.25 -8.64 43.37
C LEU A 494 -13.53 -7.77 44.40
N HIS A 495 -12.56 -8.31 45.13
CA HIS A 495 -11.78 -7.54 46.09
C HIS A 495 -10.99 -6.42 45.41
N PHE A 496 -10.30 -6.70 44.29
CA PHE A 496 -9.55 -5.71 43.52
C PHE A 496 -10.46 -4.57 43.02
N ARG A 497 -11.61 -4.89 42.40
CA ARG A 497 -12.58 -3.88 41.93
C ARG A 497 -13.20 -3.06 43.08
N VAL A 498 -13.35 -3.64 44.27
CA VAL A 498 -13.78 -2.90 45.47
C VAL A 498 -12.67 -1.96 45.95
N VAL A 499 -11.42 -2.41 46.00
CA VAL A 499 -10.27 -1.56 46.36
C VAL A 499 -10.12 -0.41 45.37
N GLU A 500 -10.20 -0.66 44.07
CA GLU A 500 -10.11 0.37 43.02
C GLU A 500 -11.24 1.42 43.13
N ARG A 501 -12.46 1.02 43.53
CA ARG A 501 -13.58 1.94 43.76
C ARG A 501 -13.38 2.90 44.94
N TYR A 502 -12.61 2.50 45.96
CA TYR A 502 -12.35 3.32 47.14
C TYR A 502 -10.94 3.94 47.17
N ALA A 503 -10.06 3.57 46.25
CA ALA A 503 -8.74 4.16 46.11
C ALA A 503 -8.83 5.59 45.51
N PRO A 504 -8.02 6.55 45.99
CA PRO A 504 -7.93 7.85 45.34
C PRO A 504 -7.35 7.71 43.92
N PRO A 505 -7.81 8.52 42.95
CA PRO A 505 -7.31 8.51 41.59
C PRO A 505 -5.78 8.53 41.54
N SER A 506 -5.18 7.58 40.83
CA SER A 506 -3.73 7.44 40.70
C SER A 506 -3.24 7.24 39.26
N VAL A 507 -1.97 7.62 39.04
CA VAL A 507 -1.19 7.39 37.82
C VAL A 507 0.18 6.84 38.23
N LEU A 508 0.58 5.72 37.62
CA LEU A 508 1.92 5.16 37.75
C LEU A 508 2.75 5.58 36.53
N VAL A 509 3.94 6.14 36.77
CA VAL A 509 4.91 6.49 35.73
C VAL A 509 6.24 5.78 35.93
N ASP A 510 7.02 5.68 34.85
CA ASP A 510 8.39 5.19 34.90
C ASP A 510 9.41 6.27 35.33
N GLN A 511 10.70 6.05 35.05
CA GLN A 511 11.77 6.99 35.39
C GLN A 511 11.85 8.20 34.45
N ASP A 512 11.31 8.09 33.25
CA ASP A 512 11.27 9.15 32.23
C ASP A 512 9.95 9.94 32.30
N LEU A 513 9.08 9.58 33.25
CA LEU A 513 7.74 10.13 33.52
C LEU A 513 6.71 9.78 32.44
N ASP A 514 6.96 8.72 31.67
CA ASP A 514 5.97 8.15 30.77
C ASP A 514 4.97 7.29 31.56
N ILE A 515 3.70 7.38 31.16
CA ILE A 515 2.58 6.76 31.87
C ILE A 515 2.56 5.25 31.62
N LEU A 516 2.77 4.48 32.69
CA LEU A 516 2.66 3.01 32.69
C LEU A 516 1.22 2.55 32.97
N HIS A 517 0.52 3.23 33.88
CA HIS A 517 -0.85 2.86 34.27
C HIS A 517 -1.65 4.07 34.78
N VAL A 518 -2.95 4.10 34.51
CA VAL A 518 -3.88 5.16 34.92
C VAL A 518 -5.13 4.49 35.50
N SER A 519 -5.46 4.80 36.74
CA SER A 519 -6.73 4.37 37.35
C SER A 519 -7.93 5.04 36.67
N GLU A 520 -9.09 4.37 36.67
CA GLU A 520 -10.31 4.79 35.95
C GLU A 520 -10.69 6.27 36.20
N HIS A 521 -10.50 6.77 37.42
CA HIS A 521 -10.88 8.13 37.81
C HIS A 521 -9.80 9.21 37.60
N ALA A 522 -8.54 8.84 37.31
CA ALA A 522 -7.42 9.79 37.19
C ALA A 522 -7.39 10.55 35.85
N GLY A 523 -8.11 10.06 34.83
CA GLY A 523 -8.21 10.72 33.53
C GLY A 523 -8.70 12.17 33.59
N ARG A 524 -9.45 12.57 34.63
CA ARG A 524 -9.93 13.96 34.82
C ARG A 524 -8.81 14.99 35.00
N PHE A 525 -7.64 14.56 35.49
CA PHE A 525 -6.49 15.44 35.72
C PHE A 525 -5.57 15.54 34.48
N LEU A 526 -5.88 14.79 33.42
CA LEU A 526 -5.13 14.73 32.17
C LEU A 526 -5.92 15.45 31.06
N ALA A 527 -5.23 16.30 30.30
CA ALA A 527 -5.74 16.96 29.12
C ALA A 527 -5.07 16.38 27.86
N VAL A 528 -5.88 16.02 26.87
CA VAL A 528 -5.37 15.66 25.53
C VAL A 528 -4.89 16.94 24.85
N ALA A 529 -3.57 17.15 24.84
CA ALA A 529 -2.96 18.24 24.09
C ALA A 529 -3.03 17.94 22.57
N GLY A 530 -3.42 18.93 21.76
CA GLY A 530 -3.34 18.82 20.31
C GLY A 530 -1.89 18.90 19.83
N GLY A 531 -1.42 17.88 19.11
CA GLY A 531 -0.04 17.79 18.63
C GLY A 531 0.41 16.33 18.46
N GLU A 532 1.72 16.10 18.43
CA GLU A 532 2.30 14.76 18.42
C GLU A 532 1.95 13.98 19.70
N HIS A 533 1.72 12.67 19.55
CA HIS A 533 1.33 11.77 20.64
C HIS A 533 2.47 11.61 21.65
N SER A 534 2.36 12.27 22.81
CA SER A 534 3.30 12.11 23.92
C SER A 534 2.70 11.28 25.05
N LYS A 535 3.46 10.31 25.56
CA LYS A 535 3.10 9.46 26.70
C LYS A 535 3.45 10.08 28.07
N ASN A 536 4.07 11.26 28.05
CA ASN A 536 4.69 11.86 29.22
C ASN A 536 3.68 12.59 30.12
N LEU A 537 3.66 12.26 31.41
CA LEU A 537 2.70 12.80 32.37
C LEU A 537 2.75 14.33 32.48
N LEU A 538 3.94 14.95 32.42
CA LEU A 538 4.05 16.41 32.53
C LEU A 538 3.48 17.14 31.30
N ARG A 539 3.48 16.50 30.12
CA ARG A 539 2.85 17.04 28.91
C ARG A 539 1.34 16.84 28.93
N LEU A 540 0.87 15.70 29.42
CA LEU A 540 -0.54 15.33 29.48
C LEU A 540 -1.32 15.90 30.68
N VAL A 541 -0.68 16.30 31.78
CA VAL A 541 -1.40 16.88 32.92
C VAL A 541 -1.98 18.28 32.59
N LEU A 542 -3.12 18.62 33.19
CA LEU A 542 -3.72 19.97 33.12
C LEU A 542 -2.67 21.08 33.36
N PRO A 543 -2.63 22.16 32.55
CA PRO A 543 -1.59 23.19 32.66
C PRO A 543 -1.45 23.83 34.04
N SER A 544 -2.56 23.96 34.78
CA SER A 544 -2.61 24.51 36.14
C SER A 544 -1.97 23.61 37.21
N LEU A 545 -1.85 22.30 36.96
CA LEU A 545 -1.27 21.33 37.89
C LEU A 545 0.21 21.02 37.58
N ARG A 546 0.70 21.43 36.39
CA ARG A 546 2.01 21.04 35.85
C ARG A 546 3.19 21.50 36.70
N LEU A 547 3.15 22.71 37.25
CA LEU A 547 4.25 23.27 38.04
C LEU A 547 4.38 22.56 39.40
N ASP A 548 3.28 22.42 40.12
CA ASP A 548 3.23 21.74 41.41
C ASP A 548 3.54 20.24 41.29
N LEU A 549 3.03 19.57 40.25
CA LEU A 549 3.37 18.17 39.98
C LEU A 549 4.86 18.00 39.66
N ARG A 550 5.46 18.86 38.82
CA ARG A 550 6.90 18.78 38.50
C ARG A 550 7.76 18.98 39.75
N THR A 551 7.42 19.94 40.61
CA THR A 551 8.16 20.15 41.86
C THR A 551 7.96 19.01 42.88
N ALA A 552 6.76 18.44 42.97
CA ALA A 552 6.49 17.28 43.83
C ALA A 552 7.24 16.02 43.37
N ILE A 553 7.29 15.76 42.07
CA ILE A 553 8.10 14.68 41.48
C ILE A 553 9.59 14.87 41.78
N HIS A 554 10.13 16.09 41.55
CA HIS A 554 11.53 16.37 41.84
C HIS A 554 11.87 16.21 43.34
N ALA A 555 11.00 16.70 44.24
CA ALA A 555 11.19 16.54 45.69
C ALA A 555 11.12 15.06 46.13
N ALA A 556 10.18 14.28 45.58
CA ALA A 556 10.03 12.86 45.90
C ALA A 556 11.20 11.99 45.38
N ARG A 557 11.92 12.44 44.35
CA ARG A 557 13.13 11.76 43.84
C ARG A 557 14.38 11.98 44.70
N GLN A 558 14.36 12.91 45.68
CA GLN A 558 15.51 13.12 46.55
C GLN A 558 15.69 11.97 47.56
N PRO A 559 16.91 11.45 47.77
CA PRO A 559 17.15 10.36 48.70
C PRO A 559 16.76 10.74 50.13
N GLY A 560 16.00 9.87 50.79
CA GLY A 560 15.48 10.07 52.15
C GLY A 560 14.05 10.61 52.23
N ARG A 561 13.41 10.99 51.11
CA ARG A 561 12.01 11.42 51.06
C ARG A 561 11.12 10.28 50.51
N LEU A 562 10.14 9.84 51.30
CA LEU A 562 9.25 8.71 50.91
C LEU A 562 8.05 9.16 50.08
N SER A 563 7.49 10.32 50.41
CA SER A 563 6.42 10.96 49.65
C SER A 563 6.42 12.47 49.81
N GLU A 564 6.09 13.21 48.76
CA GLU A 564 5.81 14.66 48.83
C GLU A 564 4.31 14.89 48.58
N THR A 565 3.70 15.87 49.26
CA THR A 565 2.28 16.22 49.09
C THR A 565 2.11 17.72 48.86
N ARG A 566 1.35 18.13 47.83
CA ARG A 566 1.03 19.53 47.54
C ARG A 566 -0.45 19.73 47.25
N THR A 567 -1.02 20.82 47.77
CA THR A 567 -2.43 21.18 47.56
C THR A 567 -2.53 22.23 46.46
N VAL A 568 -3.25 21.93 45.39
CA VAL A 568 -3.35 22.77 44.18
C VAL A 568 -4.80 23.12 43.89
N ARG A 569 -5.05 24.37 43.48
CA ARG A 569 -6.36 24.82 42.99
C ARG A 569 -6.38 24.74 41.47
N PHE A 570 -7.41 24.12 40.91
CA PHE A 570 -7.65 24.12 39.46
C PHE A 570 -9.12 24.40 39.15
N ASN A 571 -9.39 24.85 37.93
CA ASN A 571 -10.73 25.17 37.48
C ASN A 571 -11.20 24.10 36.49
N GLU A 572 -12.28 23.39 36.85
CA GLU A 572 -12.89 22.35 36.04
C GLU A 572 -14.32 22.79 35.69
N ASN A 573 -14.60 22.98 34.40
CA ASN A 573 -15.91 23.41 33.88
C ASN A 573 -16.50 24.68 34.54
N GLY A 574 -15.65 25.60 35.02
CA GLY A 574 -16.07 26.84 35.68
C GLY A 574 -16.15 26.76 37.21
N VAL A 575 -15.87 25.60 37.81
CA VAL A 575 -15.86 25.40 39.26
C VAL A 575 -14.41 25.28 39.75
N THR A 576 -14.03 26.13 40.71
CA THR A 576 -12.74 26.02 41.40
C THR A 576 -12.75 24.82 42.35
N ARG A 577 -11.85 23.86 42.13
CA ARG A 577 -11.66 22.66 42.95
C ARG A 577 -10.27 22.65 43.59
N VAL A 578 -10.14 21.87 44.66
CA VAL A 578 -8.89 21.68 45.41
C VAL A 578 -8.49 20.22 45.32
N VAL A 579 -7.29 19.95 44.82
CA VAL A 579 -6.71 18.60 44.77
C VAL A 579 -5.41 18.55 45.56
N GLU A 580 -5.28 17.53 46.40
CA GLU A 580 -4.05 17.20 47.12
C GLU A 580 -3.30 16.14 46.30
N ILE A 581 -2.22 16.56 45.65
CA ILE A 581 -1.35 15.70 44.84
C ILE A 581 -0.28 15.10 45.76
N ARG A 582 -0.26 13.78 45.89
CA ARG A 582 0.77 13.04 46.64
C ARG A 582 1.61 12.20 45.69
N VAL A 583 2.93 12.38 45.72
CA VAL A 583 3.88 11.65 44.87
C VAL A 583 4.71 10.71 45.74
N VAL A 584 4.76 9.43 45.37
CA VAL A 584 5.49 8.35 46.07
C VAL A 584 6.47 7.71 45.09
N ALA A 585 7.77 7.96 45.28
CA ALA A 585 8.82 7.44 44.40
C ALA A 585 9.55 6.22 44.98
N ASN A 586 9.80 6.20 46.29
CA ASN A 586 10.70 5.23 46.92
C ASN A 586 9.98 4.04 47.60
N GLY A 587 8.65 4.10 47.78
CA GLY A 587 7.87 3.02 48.43
C GLY A 587 7.51 1.82 47.54
N LEU A 588 7.74 1.91 46.21
CA LEU A 588 7.37 0.85 45.26
C LEU A 588 8.40 -0.31 45.20
N ALA A 589 9.61 -0.09 45.72
CA ALA A 589 10.69 -1.07 45.71
C ALA A 589 10.37 -2.33 46.54
N GLU A 590 9.58 -2.21 47.61
CA GLU A 590 9.14 -3.34 48.44
C GLU A 590 8.20 -4.30 47.70
N VAL A 591 7.54 -3.83 46.63
CA VAL A 591 6.64 -4.61 45.77
C VAL A 591 7.33 -5.02 44.45
N GLY A 592 8.66 -4.83 44.35
CA GLY A 592 9.45 -5.18 43.17
C GLY A 592 9.26 -4.27 41.95
N ALA A 593 8.50 -3.17 42.08
CA ALA A 593 8.21 -2.25 41.00
C ALA A 593 9.18 -1.05 40.99
N ARG A 594 9.77 -0.74 39.83
CA ARG A 594 10.51 0.52 39.61
C ARG A 594 9.59 1.52 38.91
N GLY A 595 9.19 2.57 39.62
CA GLY A 595 8.33 3.64 39.09
C GLY A 595 8.03 4.70 40.14
N ILE A 596 7.20 5.68 39.77
CA ILE A 596 6.70 6.73 40.67
C ILE A 596 5.17 6.70 40.61
N LEU A 597 4.52 6.61 41.77
CA LEU A 597 3.06 6.67 41.89
C LEU A 597 2.63 8.09 42.25
N VAL A 598 1.76 8.67 41.43
CA VAL A 598 1.10 9.95 41.67
C VAL A 598 -0.34 9.68 42.06
N LEU A 599 -0.77 10.23 43.20
CA LEU A 599 -2.11 10.13 43.77
C LEU A 599 -2.76 11.52 43.78
N PHE A 600 -4.04 11.59 43.46
CA PHE A 600 -4.84 12.81 43.44
C PHE A 600 -6.02 12.65 44.40
N ASP A 601 -5.96 13.29 45.57
CA ASP A 601 -7.03 13.26 46.56
C ASP A 601 -7.87 14.55 46.46
N GLU A 602 -9.16 14.42 46.13
CA GLU A 602 -10.06 15.55 45.88
C GLU A 602 -10.81 15.92 47.15
N LYS A 603 -10.40 17.02 47.79
CA LYS A 603 -11.07 17.52 49.00
C LYS A 603 -12.20 18.46 48.62
N GLN A 604 -13.38 18.25 49.21
CA GLN A 604 -14.43 19.24 49.17
C GLN A 604 -13.92 20.57 49.77
N PRO A 605 -14.28 21.72 49.20
CA PRO A 605 -13.90 23.01 49.78
C PRO A 605 -14.60 23.17 51.14
N SER A 606 -13.87 22.87 52.22
CA SER A 606 -14.33 23.16 53.58
C SER A 606 -14.47 24.67 53.76
N ALA A 607 -15.52 25.09 54.46
CA ALA A 607 -15.81 26.51 54.71
C ALA A 607 -14.94 27.12 55.82
N GLU A 608 -13.68 26.68 55.95
CA GLU A 608 -12.69 27.30 56.82
C GLU A 608 -11.93 28.39 56.04
N PRO A 609 -11.70 29.57 56.62
CA PRO A 609 -10.93 30.62 55.97
C PRO A 609 -9.48 30.15 55.80
N TRP A 610 -9.06 29.94 54.56
CA TRP A 610 -7.67 29.69 54.18
C TRP A 610 -6.80 30.86 54.69
N SER A 611 -5.90 30.59 55.63
CA SER A 611 -4.75 31.45 55.86
C SER A 611 -3.79 31.31 54.67
N GLU A 612 -3.28 32.45 54.17
CA GLU A 612 -2.21 32.41 53.18
C GLU A 612 -0.95 31.79 53.82
N PRO A 613 -0.29 30.80 53.18
CA PRO A 613 1.02 30.36 53.62
C PRO A 613 2.01 31.54 53.50
N GLU A 614 2.84 31.76 54.52
CA GLU A 614 3.86 32.81 54.44
C GLU A 614 4.78 32.61 53.22
N PRO A 615 5.28 33.71 52.61
CA PRO A 615 6.11 33.65 51.42
C PRO A 615 7.50 33.07 51.74
N GLY A 616 7.59 31.74 51.71
CA GLY A 616 8.85 31.01 51.65
C GLY A 616 9.64 31.36 50.37
N PRO A 617 10.95 31.07 50.34
CA PRO A 617 11.83 31.46 49.23
C PRO A 617 11.32 30.94 47.88
N SER A 618 11.35 31.82 46.87
CA SER A 618 10.74 31.57 45.56
C SER A 618 11.25 30.26 44.93
N PRO A 619 10.37 29.34 44.50
CA PRO A 619 10.75 28.03 43.99
C PRO A 619 11.45 28.07 42.61
N MET A 620 11.76 29.26 42.08
CA MET A 620 12.43 29.45 40.79
C MET A 620 13.93 29.20 40.82
N GLU A 621 14.65 29.57 41.89
CA GLU A 621 16.12 29.55 41.90
C GLU A 621 16.77 28.18 41.59
N PRO A 622 16.35 27.04 42.18
CA PRO A 622 16.97 25.75 41.85
C PRO A 622 16.67 25.31 40.41
N ILE A 623 15.47 25.62 39.90
CA ILE A 623 15.01 25.23 38.56
C ILE A 623 15.70 26.06 37.47
N VAL A 624 15.86 27.37 37.68
CA VAL A 624 16.58 28.24 36.74
C VAL A 624 18.04 27.78 36.63
N ARG A 625 18.67 27.45 37.76
CA ARG A 625 20.06 26.99 37.80
C ARG A 625 20.27 25.64 37.09
N GLU A 626 19.32 24.70 37.23
CA GLU A 626 19.33 23.43 36.50
C GLU A 626 19.23 23.63 34.98
N ILE A 627 18.33 24.52 34.52
CA ILE A 627 18.17 24.86 33.09
C ILE A 627 19.42 25.58 32.55
N GLU A 628 20.07 26.44 33.33
CA GLU A 628 21.32 27.10 32.95
C GLU A 628 22.49 26.11 32.79
N ASP A 629 22.59 25.11 33.66
CA ASP A 629 23.61 24.06 33.57
C ASP A 629 23.33 23.08 32.41
N GLU A 630 22.07 22.73 32.15
CA GLU A 630 21.67 21.92 30.98
C GLU A 630 22.00 22.66 29.67
N LEU A 631 21.60 23.93 29.55
CA LEU A 631 21.88 24.77 28.40
C LEU A 631 23.38 24.98 28.15
N ARG A 632 24.21 24.94 29.21
CA ARG A 632 25.67 24.98 29.10
C ARG A 632 26.20 23.68 28.48
N ARG A 633 25.77 22.52 28.99
CA ARG A 633 26.15 21.20 28.44
C ARG A 633 25.77 21.04 26.97
N THR A 634 24.58 21.48 26.56
CA THR A 634 24.17 21.40 25.14
C THR A 634 25.01 22.28 24.23
N ARG A 635 25.45 23.46 24.70
CA ARG A 635 26.36 24.34 23.94
C ARG A 635 27.75 23.74 23.79
N ASP A 636 28.26 23.08 24.83
CA ASP A 636 29.56 22.42 24.79
C ASP A 636 29.52 21.19 23.87
N GLN A 637 28.42 20.41 23.88
CA GLN A 637 28.21 19.34 22.89
C GLN A 637 28.16 19.86 21.45
N LEU A 638 27.41 20.95 21.19
CA LEU A 638 27.34 21.55 19.86
C LEU A 638 28.71 22.02 19.35
N ARG A 639 29.56 22.58 20.22
CA ARG A 639 30.95 22.93 19.85
C ARG A 639 31.76 21.71 19.47
N ASN A 640 31.78 20.68 20.32
CA ASN A 640 32.51 19.44 20.02
C ASN A 640 32.05 18.80 18.70
N THR A 641 30.75 18.84 18.39
CA THR A 641 30.24 18.35 17.10
C THR A 641 30.66 19.22 15.92
N ILE A 642 30.71 20.54 16.08
CA ILE A 642 31.24 21.45 15.03
C ILE A 642 32.72 21.18 14.77
N GLU A 643 33.54 21.08 15.83
CA GLU A 643 34.98 20.75 15.72
C GLU A 643 35.21 19.39 15.05
N GLN A 644 34.37 18.38 15.33
CA GLN A 644 34.38 17.09 14.63
C GLN A 644 34.00 17.21 13.15
N TYR A 645 33.02 18.05 12.80
CA TYR A 645 32.66 18.30 11.40
C TYR A 645 33.76 19.05 10.65
N GLU A 646 34.39 20.04 11.27
CA GLU A 646 35.52 20.78 10.69
C GLU A 646 36.71 19.84 10.44
N THR A 647 37.07 19.00 11.42
CA THR A 647 38.11 17.97 11.28
C THR A 647 37.81 17.01 10.12
N SER A 648 36.57 16.51 10.02
CA SER A 648 36.17 15.61 8.92
C SER A 648 36.18 16.29 7.55
N LEU A 649 35.95 17.61 7.51
CA LEU A 649 36.00 18.40 6.28
C LEU A 649 37.45 18.64 5.85
N GLU A 650 38.37 18.88 6.80
CA GLU A 650 39.81 18.92 6.55
C GLU A 650 40.34 17.57 6.02
N GLU A 651 39.98 16.45 6.64
CA GLU A 651 40.34 15.09 6.17
C GLU A 651 39.83 14.82 4.74
N LEU A 652 38.60 15.23 4.41
CA LEU A 652 38.05 15.11 3.06
C LEU A 652 38.79 16.00 2.05
N THR A 653 39.21 17.21 2.43
CA THR A 653 40.03 18.05 1.55
C THR A 653 41.42 17.46 1.32
N ALA A 654 42.09 16.97 2.36
CA ALA A 654 43.40 16.32 2.25
C ALA A 654 43.33 15.06 1.36
N SER A 655 42.31 14.21 1.53
CA SER A 655 42.10 13.04 0.68
C SER A 655 41.85 13.41 -0.79
N ASN A 656 41.18 14.55 -1.06
CA ASN A 656 40.95 15.03 -2.41
C ASN A 656 42.24 15.63 -3.03
N GLU A 657 43.08 16.31 -2.25
CA GLU A 657 44.41 16.77 -2.67
C GLU A 657 45.34 15.59 -2.99
N GLU A 658 45.34 14.53 -2.16
CA GLU A 658 46.07 13.28 -2.46
C GLU A 658 45.59 12.63 -3.76
N LEU A 659 44.27 12.54 -3.97
CA LEU A 659 43.72 12.02 -5.23
C LEU A 659 44.12 12.88 -6.45
N GLN A 660 44.24 14.20 -6.30
CA GLN A 660 44.74 15.07 -7.37
C GLN A 660 46.24 14.87 -7.62
N ALA A 661 47.06 14.74 -6.57
CA ALA A 661 48.48 14.43 -6.69
C ALA A 661 48.72 13.09 -7.38
N ILE A 662 47.97 12.04 -7.01
CA ILE A 662 48.02 10.72 -7.67
C ILE A 662 47.61 10.81 -9.14
N ASN A 663 46.59 11.59 -9.49
CA ASN A 663 46.21 11.80 -10.90
C ASN A 663 47.30 12.54 -11.69
N GLU A 664 47.98 13.51 -11.10
CA GLU A 664 49.08 14.22 -11.76
C GLU A 664 50.34 13.34 -11.89
N GLU A 665 50.61 12.45 -10.93
CA GLU A 665 51.67 11.43 -11.03
C GLU A 665 51.36 10.35 -12.09
N LEU A 666 50.11 9.89 -12.17
CA LEU A 666 49.66 9.00 -13.26
C LEU A 666 49.76 9.68 -14.62
N ARG A 667 49.51 10.99 -14.68
CA ARG A 667 49.65 11.77 -15.91
C ARG A 667 51.13 11.95 -16.29
N SER A 668 51.99 12.33 -15.36
CA SER A 668 53.42 12.53 -15.64
C SER A 668 54.11 11.22 -16.01
N THR A 669 53.78 10.11 -15.34
CA THR A 669 54.26 8.77 -15.73
C THR A 669 53.73 8.35 -17.11
N SER A 670 52.50 8.71 -17.47
CA SER A 670 51.99 8.51 -18.85
C SER A 670 52.75 9.35 -19.87
N GLU A 671 53.07 10.61 -19.56
CA GLU A 671 53.86 11.51 -20.43
C GLU A 671 55.33 11.04 -20.56
N GLU A 672 55.91 10.46 -19.50
CA GLU A 672 57.21 9.77 -19.54
C GLU A 672 57.18 8.49 -20.38
N LEU A 673 56.12 7.68 -20.28
CA LEU A 673 55.95 6.48 -21.13
C LEU A 673 55.77 6.86 -22.61
N GLU A 674 55.01 7.92 -22.92
CA GLU A 674 54.90 8.43 -24.29
C GLU A 674 56.22 8.99 -24.83
N THR A 675 57.03 9.65 -24.00
CA THR A 675 58.34 10.16 -24.42
C THR A 675 59.39 9.04 -24.56
N GLN A 676 59.37 8.02 -23.71
CA GLN A 676 60.16 6.79 -23.91
C GLN A 676 59.76 6.07 -25.20
N ALA A 677 58.46 6.00 -25.52
CA ALA A 677 57.96 5.45 -26.79
C ALA A 677 58.33 6.30 -28.03
N ARG A 678 58.68 7.58 -27.84
CA ARG A 678 59.12 8.50 -28.91
C ARG A 678 60.64 8.66 -29.03
N ALA A 679 61.43 8.02 -28.17
CA ALA A 679 62.89 8.00 -28.33
C ALA A 679 63.27 7.26 -29.64
N PRO A 680 64.09 7.86 -30.53
CA PRO A 680 64.33 7.29 -31.85
C PRO A 680 65.17 6.02 -31.77
N VAL A 681 64.68 4.93 -32.38
CA VAL A 681 65.47 3.74 -32.70
C VAL A 681 66.44 4.10 -33.84
N GLY A 682 67.50 4.81 -33.49
CA GLY A 682 68.68 5.00 -34.32
C GLY A 682 69.58 3.75 -34.26
N GLU A 683 70.13 3.39 -35.42
CA GLU A 683 71.21 2.39 -35.56
C GLU A 683 70.91 0.92 -35.17
N ARG A 684 70.28 0.19 -36.10
CA ARG A 684 70.74 -1.13 -36.61
C ARG A 684 69.85 -1.58 -37.78
N GLY A 685 70.44 -1.85 -38.95
CA GLY A 685 69.67 -2.44 -40.07
C GLY A 685 70.19 -2.21 -41.49
N ALA A 686 71.22 -1.39 -41.71
CA ALA A 686 71.78 -1.16 -43.04
C ALA A 686 72.70 -2.31 -43.53
N HIS A 687 72.19 -3.54 -43.63
CA HIS A 687 72.85 -4.63 -44.37
C HIS A 687 71.82 -5.64 -44.93
N HIS A 688 71.85 -5.79 -46.26
CA HIS A 688 71.07 -6.69 -47.14
C HIS A 688 69.73 -6.18 -47.71
N ALA A 689 69.79 -5.63 -48.94
CA ALA A 689 69.08 -6.20 -50.10
C ALA A 689 69.47 -5.50 -51.43
N GLN A 690 70.77 -5.39 -51.73
CA GLN A 690 71.19 -4.95 -53.07
C GLN A 690 71.02 -6.10 -54.07
N ARG A 691 69.88 -6.16 -54.79
CA ARG A 691 69.76 -6.94 -56.03
C ARG A 691 68.66 -6.44 -56.99
N ARG A 692 69.12 -5.65 -57.96
CA ARG A 692 68.64 -5.54 -59.35
C ARG A 692 67.19 -5.11 -59.60
N ALA A 693 67.06 -3.85 -60.01
CA ALA A 693 66.16 -3.50 -61.11
C ALA A 693 66.75 -4.04 -62.45
N GLN A 694 65.90 -4.67 -63.26
CA GLN A 694 65.85 -4.65 -64.75
C GLN A 694 64.90 -5.78 -65.20
N GLY A 695 63.82 -5.45 -65.92
CA GLY A 695 62.86 -6.45 -66.39
C GLY A 695 61.43 -5.91 -66.58
N GLU A 696 61.17 -5.48 -67.81
CA GLU A 696 59.91 -5.11 -68.47
C GLU A 696 58.60 -5.80 -68.02
N GLY A 697 57.47 -5.12 -68.21
CA GLY A 697 56.30 -5.76 -68.86
C GLY A 697 54.93 -5.75 -68.15
N ARG A 698 54.01 -4.96 -68.73
CA ARG A 698 52.54 -5.21 -68.85
C ARG A 698 51.69 -5.45 -67.58
N GLY A 699 50.84 -4.45 -67.28
CA GLY A 699 49.37 -4.56 -67.34
C GLY A 699 48.61 -5.41 -66.31
N GLY A 700 47.66 -4.77 -65.59
CA GLY A 700 46.60 -5.47 -64.84
C GLY A 700 46.14 -4.74 -63.57
N GLN A 701 44.96 -4.12 -63.63
CA GLN A 701 44.06 -3.90 -62.48
C GLN A 701 43.09 -5.12 -62.36
N PRO A 702 42.24 -5.29 -61.31
CA PRO A 702 42.02 -4.48 -60.10
C PRO A 702 41.98 -5.30 -58.77
N CYS A 703 41.56 -4.64 -57.66
CA CYS A 703 41.11 -5.20 -56.36
C CYS A 703 42.22 -5.79 -55.45
N GLU A 704 42.10 -5.79 -54.10
CA GLU A 704 40.94 -5.58 -53.23
C GLU A 704 41.35 -5.06 -51.80
N ARG A 705 40.39 -4.46 -51.06
CA ARG A 705 40.34 -4.21 -49.59
C ARG A 705 41.27 -3.17 -48.91
N ARG A 706 40.65 -2.11 -48.41
CA ARG A 706 41.00 -1.37 -47.17
C ARG A 706 39.85 -1.50 -46.16
N PRO A 707 40.10 -1.61 -44.83
CA PRO A 707 39.20 -1.13 -43.78
C PRO A 707 39.45 0.38 -43.47
N PRO A 708 38.56 1.06 -42.74
CA PRO A 708 38.46 2.54 -42.78
C PRO A 708 39.24 3.28 -41.69
N GLU A 709 39.54 4.55 -41.99
CA GLU A 709 39.89 5.58 -41.01
C GLU A 709 38.62 6.15 -40.33
N LEU A 710 38.78 6.57 -39.06
CA LEU A 710 37.78 7.23 -38.22
C LEU A 710 38.13 8.72 -38.11
N ASP A 711 37.30 9.60 -38.67
CA ASP A 711 37.16 11.02 -38.32
C ASP A 711 35.95 11.60 -39.16
N VAL A 712 35.14 12.61 -38.85
CA VAL A 712 35.33 13.90 -38.14
C VAL A 712 33.96 14.52 -37.67
N LEU A 713 33.93 15.10 -36.45
CA LEU A 713 33.13 16.24 -35.88
C LEU A 713 31.57 16.32 -35.82
N ASP A 714 31.11 16.44 -34.56
CA ASP A 714 30.52 17.63 -33.89
C ASP A 714 29.05 18.08 -34.09
N ARG A 715 28.34 18.18 -32.95
CA ARG A 715 27.68 19.41 -32.44
C ARG A 715 26.80 19.13 -31.20
N HIS A 716 27.17 19.68 -30.03
CA HIS A 716 26.40 20.73 -29.33
C HIS A 716 26.90 21.03 -27.90
N ARG A 717 26.95 22.32 -27.57
CA ARG A 717 27.29 22.85 -26.23
C ARG A 717 26.06 22.88 -25.30
N GLY A 718 26.32 22.64 -24.01
CA GLY A 718 25.86 23.51 -22.92
C GLY A 718 24.71 23.03 -22.03
N LEU A 719 25.02 22.79 -20.76
CA LEU A 719 24.40 23.38 -19.55
C LEU A 719 24.92 22.64 -18.29
N VAL A 720 25.35 23.41 -17.28
CA VAL A 720 25.82 22.91 -15.97
C VAL A 720 24.83 23.39 -14.89
N PRO A 721 24.37 22.54 -13.95
CA PRO A 721 23.50 22.97 -12.86
C PRO A 721 24.29 23.72 -11.76
N GLY A 722 23.71 24.81 -11.24
CA GLY A 722 24.29 25.57 -10.12
C GLY A 722 23.85 25.06 -8.73
N PRO A 723 24.55 25.46 -7.65
CA PRO A 723 24.28 25.00 -6.29
C PRO A 723 23.06 25.67 -5.63
N PRO A 724 22.46 25.05 -4.58
CA PRO A 724 21.25 25.54 -3.92
C PRO A 724 21.52 26.73 -2.96
N PRO A 725 20.51 27.59 -2.69
CA PRO A 725 20.68 28.80 -1.90
C PRO A 725 20.65 28.55 -0.37
N GLN A 726 21.45 29.34 0.35
CA GLN A 726 21.46 29.39 1.81
C GLN A 726 20.35 30.32 2.33
N HIS A 727 19.58 29.86 3.33
CA HIS A 727 18.62 30.71 4.04
C HIS A 727 19.32 31.55 5.12
N GLN A 728 19.33 32.88 4.98
CA GLN A 728 19.63 33.80 6.08
C GLN A 728 18.36 34.45 6.64
N ALA A 729 18.44 34.80 7.93
CA ALA A 729 17.31 35.24 8.75
C ALA A 729 16.82 36.65 8.42
N VAL A 730 15.52 36.88 8.64
CA VAL A 730 14.92 38.23 8.65
C VAL A 730 14.53 38.60 10.08
N HIS A 731 15.17 39.63 10.62
CA HIS A 731 14.83 40.21 11.91
C HIS A 731 13.58 41.11 11.83
N ALA A 732 12.90 41.27 12.97
CA ALA A 732 11.69 42.07 13.11
C ALA A 732 11.92 43.60 13.00
N ALA A 733 10.91 44.32 12.52
CA ALA A 733 10.73 45.76 12.73
C ALA A 733 9.24 46.10 12.92
N GLY A 734 8.95 47.03 13.83
CA GLY A 734 7.60 47.37 14.31
C GLY A 734 6.84 48.45 13.51
N PRO A 735 5.70 48.96 14.04
CA PRO A 735 4.62 49.49 13.21
C PRO A 735 4.43 51.02 13.20
N GLY A 736 3.71 51.52 12.18
CA GLY A 736 3.02 52.82 12.14
C GLY A 736 3.50 53.79 11.03
N PRO A 737 2.78 54.91 10.75
CA PRO A 737 1.56 55.40 11.41
C PRO A 737 0.38 55.74 10.45
N VAL A 738 -0.70 56.26 11.05
CA VAL A 738 -2.00 56.67 10.46
C VAL A 738 -1.97 58.11 9.91
N GLN A 739 -2.67 58.39 8.78
CA GLN A 739 -3.51 59.60 8.51
C GLN A 739 -4.19 59.52 7.11
N ARG A 740 -5.52 59.53 6.98
CA ARG A 740 -6.51 60.66 6.93
C ARG A 740 -6.61 61.43 5.59
N HIS A 741 -7.70 61.20 4.84
CA HIS A 741 -8.81 62.15 4.53
C HIS A 741 -9.84 61.45 3.59
N ARG A 742 -11.16 61.42 3.88
CA ARG A 742 -12.24 62.40 3.55
C ARG A 742 -12.20 62.83 2.06
N VAL A 743 -13.27 62.76 1.25
CA VAL A 743 -14.69 63.24 1.36
C VAL A 743 -15.57 62.38 0.39
N GLY A 744 -16.89 62.17 0.48
CA GLY A 744 -17.94 62.51 1.46
C GLY A 744 -19.37 62.42 0.87
N CYS A 745 -20.40 62.34 1.75
CA CYS A 745 -21.87 62.57 1.51
C CYS A 745 -22.65 61.60 0.58
N ARG A 746 -23.67 60.80 1.01
CA ARG A 746 -25.01 61.06 1.67
C ARG A 746 -26.17 61.30 0.66
N PRO A 747 -27.47 61.04 1.00
CA PRO A 747 -28.09 59.94 1.77
C PRO A 747 -29.52 59.54 1.24
N SER A 748 -30.40 58.99 2.11
CA SER A 748 -31.89 58.83 2.02
C SER A 748 -32.42 57.54 1.32
N ALA A 749 -33.56 56.92 1.68
CA ALA A 749 -34.47 57.01 2.86
C ALA A 749 -35.26 55.68 3.04
N ARG A 750 -36.13 55.56 4.06
CA ARG A 750 -36.78 54.30 4.55
C ARG A 750 -38.28 54.13 4.11
N PRO A 751 -38.88 52.91 4.26
CA PRO A 751 -40.28 52.54 3.87
C PRO A 751 -41.28 52.55 5.07
N PRO A 752 -42.63 52.33 4.92
CA PRO A 752 -43.25 50.97 4.90
C PRO A 752 -44.66 50.85 4.19
N HIS A 753 -45.42 49.76 4.49
CA HIS A 753 -46.85 49.41 4.18
C HIS A 753 -47.13 48.61 2.86
N THR A 754 -48.09 47.66 2.77
CA THR A 754 -49.30 47.36 3.60
C THR A 754 -49.72 45.85 3.60
N SER A 755 -50.67 45.52 4.49
CA SER A 755 -51.32 44.23 4.89
C SER A 755 -52.26 43.47 3.92
N ALA A 756 -52.45 42.14 4.14
CA ALA A 756 -53.74 41.38 4.21
C ALA A 756 -53.47 39.85 4.40
N ARG A 757 -53.94 39.10 5.42
CA ARG A 757 -55.28 38.54 5.78
C ARG A 757 -55.72 37.22 5.07
N HIS A 758 -55.68 36.10 5.83
CA HIS A 758 -56.66 34.98 6.01
C HIS A 758 -55.92 33.65 6.30
N GLN A 759 -56.07 33.00 7.46
CA GLN A 759 -57.18 32.13 7.95
C GLN A 759 -57.43 30.83 7.16
N GLY A 760 -57.33 29.67 7.83
CA GLY A 760 -58.21 28.52 7.55
C GLY A 760 -57.63 27.10 7.69
N SER A 761 -58.08 26.36 8.71
CA SER A 761 -58.54 24.94 8.66
C SER A 761 -57.64 23.85 8.02
N ARG A 762 -56.98 22.97 8.78
CA ARG A 762 -57.46 21.69 9.41
C ARG A 762 -57.64 20.46 8.47
N ARG A 763 -57.15 19.31 8.98
CA ARG A 763 -57.44 17.88 8.65
C ARG A 763 -56.87 17.38 7.30
N ALA A 764 -56.21 16.22 7.17
CA ALA A 764 -56.21 14.88 7.82
C ALA A 764 -56.97 13.80 7.01
N GLY A 765 -56.37 12.60 6.92
CA GLY A 765 -56.74 11.52 6.00
C GLY A 765 -55.94 11.61 4.69
N THR A 766 -55.29 10.56 4.18
CA THR A 766 -55.26 9.13 4.58
C THR A 766 -53.85 8.57 4.48
#